data_AF-A0A946KY47-F1
#
_entry.id   AF-A0A946KY47-F1
#
_cell.length_a   1.000
_cell.length_b   1.000
_cell.length_c   1.000
_cell.angle_alpha   90.00
_cell.angle_beta   90.00
_cell.angle_gamma   90.00
#
_symmetry.space_group_name_H-M   'P 1'
#
loop_
_entity.id
_entity.type
_entity.pdbx_description
1 polymer ?
#
loop_
_entity_poly.entity_id
_entity_poly.type
_entity_poly.pdbx_seq_one_letter_code
_entity_poly.pdbx_strand_id
1 'polypeptide(L)'
;MIQGIFKKISLIGVLAFICFLMGQNTASAQILPIPNHSFSCASNAVAPLESIKDIQTYLNCNGFNPGPIDGDFGNRTTSAIKAFQAASGLAPDGVVGPATKQAMRSYSEESFTFTGSGWGHGVGLSQYGAKGLTELGASFCANTSSCTSDEVVNYYFKDTVDKQLSELSLSSPEIATDKSALWVGLARNAKNISLTTLPSSSPPTLFICQEGLSQTAGIQGFLASRGYEPGPVDGAYGDKTANALRNYQASKGINQSGAIDDGTIAAIKDDAAGDGPCESVWGPIKIGGGATISVINSGNGCYFSGHPLVSKQTASCNITIKWSEGGRIRVGPREHKHGELKLRSKSVSTGFHVVLAVNLEKYLYGLAEMPSHWNVKALEAQALVGRSYAVFHYLDENIPNQQTIYDAGLSEKQKAYCWCHIGSTASSQYYYGYLKEIAGPNWVQAVNNTSGKVITYGGGYTRSGVIQAFYSSSTGGKTNDNAVGFGSSTVWPYLQTVDDPWSIDNRVGNSKAAWSYDFTTYQLSKNILCGDTPCFDAITDIYVSGAATSGAATEVTMKGYKNGAARTVKKSGRNIKSQLGFTSHYFKTSSASDVSTLSVGPVTVNTTSTSSSSTGGSVVTSSGDTAQYATSSSGLLYLSKAGLLDKCSQSSTACQNKTITREEAAAVVAVTGGIPLDAPNAYSDDDQSIYQQAINGMPYYGMQVCFGSPFQYLPKEAVTRDEFACMLTKAIKAGSATDLTGSSDPYSDEGASKWTSSIYTLAANDIIPACSSLVDKFCPSRKTSIGEVSFMINKLVSKSLISSDVYNQTPFQSGWEPVGGEVNPAAQTAVSNPNEGNDDCVAKDNSNADLRNTLEIQKFLTSNGFKPGPIDGQSGPQTVAAIKAFQTINGLLADGIVGNKTKASMRSYTGCVTNTCNARDNRDANLNSVEGIQTYLSNNGFNPGIIDGEMGSYTKEAIKAFQRKVGLIPDGVAGARTKSEMKKYTGC
;
A
#
# COMPACT_ATOMS: atom_id res chain seq x y z
N MET A 1 -14.26 69.50 36.89
CA MET A 1 -13.58 69.74 38.18
C MET A 1 -12.08 69.54 37.91
N ILE A 2 -11.21 70.55 38.12
CA ILE A 2 -10.38 70.75 39.32
C ILE A 2 -9.36 69.58 39.52
N GLN A 3 -8.04 69.75 39.72
CA GLN A 3 -7.03 70.80 39.45
C GLN A 3 -5.64 70.25 39.92
N GLY A 4 -4.51 70.97 39.71
CA GLY A 4 -3.18 70.66 40.29
C GLY A 4 -2.25 69.83 39.37
N ILE A 5 -1.09 70.27 38.84
CA ILE A 5 -0.09 71.36 39.06
C ILE A 5 1.09 70.98 39.99
N PHE A 6 2.31 71.39 39.55
CA PHE A 6 3.66 71.52 40.20
C PHE A 6 4.72 70.49 39.72
N LYS A 7 5.77 70.84 38.93
CA LYS A 7 6.92 71.81 39.04
C LYS A 7 8.11 71.17 39.82
N LYS A 8 9.32 70.98 39.25
CA LYS A 8 10.45 71.93 39.03
C LYS A 8 11.49 71.32 38.03
N ILE A 9 12.18 72.04 37.13
CA ILE A 9 13.38 72.95 37.31
C ILE A 9 14.57 72.18 37.91
N SER A 10 15.82 72.17 37.40
CA SER A 10 16.61 73.06 36.49
C SER A 10 17.61 72.22 35.62
N LEU A 11 18.60 72.68 34.81
CA LEU A 11 19.22 73.99 34.44
C LEU A 11 19.78 73.93 32.97
N ILE A 12 20.78 74.75 32.60
CA ILE A 12 21.44 74.90 31.29
C ILE A 12 22.97 75.04 31.48
N GLY A 13 23.79 74.66 30.48
CA GLY A 13 25.21 75.04 30.38
C GLY A 13 25.73 75.00 28.94
N VAL A 14 26.28 76.11 28.43
CA VAL A 14 26.75 76.30 27.04
C VAL A 14 28.04 77.13 27.03
N LEU A 15 29.02 76.78 26.20
CA LEU A 15 29.96 77.74 25.58
C LEU A 15 30.57 77.15 24.30
N ALA A 16 31.16 77.98 23.44
CA ALA A 16 31.63 77.57 22.11
C ALA A 16 32.82 78.41 21.59
N PHE A 17 33.47 77.88 20.54
CA PHE A 17 34.26 78.59 19.53
C PHE A 17 35.62 79.22 19.93
N ILE A 18 36.71 78.71 19.35
CA ILE A 18 37.58 79.39 18.34
C ILE A 18 38.83 78.54 18.09
N CYS A 19 39.01 78.06 16.85
CA CYS A 19 40.25 78.14 16.06
C CYS A 19 40.05 77.45 14.70
N PHE A 20 40.73 77.92 13.66
CA PHE A 20 40.55 77.45 12.28
C PHE A 20 41.86 77.57 11.51
N LEU A 21 42.36 76.46 10.95
CA LEU A 21 43.18 76.39 9.71
C LEU A 21 43.61 74.94 9.39
N MET A 22 43.25 74.51 8.17
CA MET A 22 43.88 73.44 7.33
C MET A 22 44.04 72.00 7.87
N GLY A 23 43.34 71.07 7.22
CA GLY A 23 43.58 69.62 7.29
C GLY A 23 42.42 68.83 6.66
N GLN A 24 42.63 68.19 5.51
CA GLN A 24 41.57 67.41 4.82
C GLN A 24 41.60 65.94 5.24
N ASN A 25 40.47 65.38 5.68
CA ASN A 25 39.65 64.45 4.88
C ASN A 25 38.49 63.78 5.64
N THR A 26 37.48 63.34 4.87
CA THR A 26 36.45 62.33 5.19
C THR A 26 35.80 62.37 6.59
N ALA A 27 34.60 62.94 6.67
CA ALA A 27 33.74 62.83 7.86
C ALA A 27 33.10 61.43 7.97
N SER A 28 33.20 60.81 9.15
CA SER A 28 32.40 59.64 9.53
C SER A 28 31.25 60.08 10.43
N ALA A 29 30.01 59.79 10.05
CA ALA A 29 28.83 60.19 10.80
C ALA A 29 28.47 59.15 11.86
N GLN A 30 28.67 59.49 13.14
CA GLN A 30 28.24 58.64 14.25
C GLN A 30 26.71 58.68 14.38
N ILE A 31 26.07 57.51 14.33
CA ILE A 31 24.64 57.33 14.60
C ILE A 31 24.47 57.02 16.09
N LEU A 32 23.59 57.77 16.77
CA LEU A 32 23.23 57.52 18.16
C LEU A 32 22.29 56.29 18.27
N PRO A 33 22.41 55.43 19.31
CA PRO A 33 21.56 54.25 19.44
C PRO A 33 20.10 54.61 19.75
N ILE A 34 19.17 53.98 19.04
CA ILE A 34 17.73 53.96 19.41
C ILE A 34 17.53 52.83 20.44
N PRO A 35 16.69 53.01 21.49
CA PRO A 35 16.51 51.99 22.52
C PRO A 35 15.91 50.69 21.99
N ASN A 36 16.57 49.56 22.24
CA ASN A 36 16.02 48.22 21.99
C ASN A 36 14.91 47.90 23.01
N HIS A 37 13.65 48.10 22.61
CA HIS A 37 12.54 47.39 23.24
C HIS A 37 12.59 45.92 22.79
N SER A 38 13.11 45.04 23.65
CA SER A 38 13.16 43.59 23.43
C SER A 38 11.75 43.00 23.44
N PHE A 39 11.11 42.93 22.27
CA PHE A 39 9.79 42.36 22.11
C PHE A 39 9.88 40.82 22.16
N SER A 40 9.28 40.21 23.19
CA SER A 40 9.24 38.75 23.31
C SER A 40 8.03 38.20 22.54
N CYS A 41 8.29 37.43 21.49
CA CYS A 41 7.25 36.63 20.84
C CYS A 41 6.95 35.41 21.70
N ALA A 42 5.70 35.27 22.16
CA ALA A 42 5.23 34.01 22.74
C ALA A 42 5.14 32.94 21.64
N SER A 43 5.59 31.72 21.94
CA SER A 43 5.77 30.61 20.98
C SER A 43 4.46 29.94 20.52
N ASN A 44 3.42 30.74 20.24
CA ASN A 44 2.14 30.39 19.61
C ASN A 44 1.26 31.65 19.51
N ALA A 45 1.81 32.73 18.96
CA ALA A 45 1.26 34.09 19.03
C ALA A 45 -0.08 34.29 18.29
N VAL A 46 -1.17 33.73 18.83
CA VAL A 46 -2.56 34.09 18.52
C VAL A 46 -2.84 35.47 19.14
N ALA A 47 -2.23 36.50 18.56
CA ALA A 47 -2.62 37.88 18.81
C ALA A 47 -4.12 38.05 18.49
N PRO A 48 -4.83 39.03 19.09
CA PRO A 48 -6.25 39.22 18.83
C PRO A 48 -6.59 39.36 17.34
N LEU A 49 -5.67 39.92 16.54
CA LEU A 49 -5.86 40.31 15.14
C LEU A 49 -6.98 41.35 14.96
N GLU A 50 -7.32 42.11 16.00
CA GLU A 50 -8.40 43.10 15.94
C GLU A 50 -7.88 44.52 15.65
N SER A 51 -6.59 44.79 15.87
CA SER A 51 -5.89 45.99 15.41
C SER A 51 -4.83 45.68 14.33
N ILE A 52 -4.43 46.69 13.56
CA ILE A 52 -3.30 46.58 12.62
C ILE A 52 -1.99 46.28 13.36
N LYS A 53 -1.83 46.78 14.59
CA LYS A 53 -0.67 46.51 15.43
C LYS A 53 -0.59 45.03 15.87
N ASP A 54 -1.73 44.37 16.11
CA ASP A 54 -1.77 42.93 16.34
C ASP A 54 -1.34 42.16 15.09
N ILE A 55 -1.81 42.60 13.91
CA ILE A 55 -1.47 42.00 12.61
C ILE A 55 0.03 42.15 12.32
N GLN A 56 0.61 43.34 12.53
CA GLN A 56 2.05 43.56 12.42
C GLN A 56 2.84 42.72 13.43
N THR A 57 2.39 42.65 14.69
CA THR A 57 3.07 41.85 15.73
C THR A 57 3.07 40.36 15.35
N TYR A 58 1.91 39.85 14.93
CA TYR A 58 1.74 38.49 14.43
C TYR A 58 2.65 38.22 13.23
N LEU A 59 2.62 39.07 12.19
CA LEU A 59 3.42 38.90 10.97
C LEU A 59 4.92 38.92 11.28
N ASN A 60 5.38 39.84 12.13
CA ASN A 60 6.78 39.92 12.55
C ASN A 60 7.24 38.68 13.34
N CYS A 61 6.44 38.21 14.31
CA CYS A 61 6.76 37.01 15.07
C CYS A 61 6.73 35.71 14.24
N ASN A 62 6.09 35.72 13.06
CA ASN A 62 6.02 34.59 12.14
C ASN A 62 6.90 34.79 10.88
N GLY A 63 7.89 35.69 10.93
CA GLY A 63 8.89 35.89 9.87
C GLY A 63 8.47 36.77 8.68
N PHE A 64 7.19 37.16 8.59
CA PHE A 64 6.65 38.02 7.54
C PHE A 64 6.90 39.51 7.86
N ASN A 65 8.14 39.97 7.72
CA ASN A 65 8.61 41.33 8.02
C ASN A 65 7.64 42.45 7.55
N PRO A 66 6.84 43.07 8.45
CA PRO A 66 5.73 43.95 8.08
C PRO A 66 6.10 45.43 8.08
N GLY A 67 7.34 45.79 8.40
CA GLY A 67 7.70 47.14 8.81
C GLY A 67 7.95 47.26 10.31
N PRO A 68 8.02 48.49 10.84
CA PRO A 68 7.91 48.71 12.28
C PRO A 68 6.55 48.21 12.80
N ILE A 69 6.47 47.96 14.11
CA ILE A 69 5.21 47.60 14.78
C ILE A 69 4.60 48.91 15.33
N ASP A 70 4.29 49.81 14.40
CA ASP A 70 3.75 51.15 14.66
C ASP A 70 2.23 51.10 14.89
N GLY A 71 1.51 50.43 13.99
CA GLY A 71 0.05 50.36 13.88
C GLY A 71 -0.48 50.86 12.53
N ASP A 72 0.39 51.30 11.62
CA ASP A 72 0.03 51.92 10.35
C ASP A 72 -0.01 50.90 9.20
N PHE A 73 -1.04 50.96 8.36
CA PHE A 73 -1.23 50.04 7.24
C PHE A 73 -0.38 50.41 6.01
N GLY A 74 0.95 50.42 6.19
CA GLY A 74 1.90 50.81 5.15
C GLY A 74 2.22 49.69 4.14
N ASN A 75 2.87 50.06 3.03
CA ASN A 75 3.24 49.14 1.94
C ASN A 75 4.00 47.89 2.41
N ARG A 76 4.85 47.98 3.44
CA ARG A 76 5.55 46.81 4.02
C ARG A 76 4.57 45.86 4.72
N THR A 77 3.57 46.38 5.42
CA THR A 77 2.55 45.57 6.08
C THR A 77 1.64 44.92 5.04
N THR A 78 1.25 45.64 3.98
CA THR A 78 0.53 45.05 2.84
C THR A 78 1.34 43.94 2.15
N SER A 79 2.63 44.14 1.90
CA SER A 79 3.50 43.11 1.32
C SER A 79 3.68 41.89 2.23
N ALA A 80 3.78 42.08 3.55
CA ALA A 80 3.82 40.99 4.51
C ALA A 80 2.50 40.20 4.57
N ILE A 81 1.35 40.88 4.51
CA ILE A 81 0.04 40.21 4.41
C ILE A 81 -0.04 39.39 3.11
N LYS A 82 0.41 39.93 1.97
CA LYS A 82 0.45 39.20 0.69
C LYS A 82 1.40 38.00 0.73
N ALA A 83 2.56 38.13 1.35
CA ALA A 83 3.50 37.03 1.55
C ALA A 83 2.91 35.94 2.46
N PHE A 84 2.26 36.33 3.55
CA PHE A 84 1.55 35.42 4.46
C PHE A 84 0.39 34.68 3.77
N GLN A 85 -0.42 35.41 2.99
CA GLN A 85 -1.53 34.84 2.22
C GLN A 85 -1.03 33.82 1.19
N ALA A 86 0.01 34.17 0.42
CA ALA A 86 0.63 33.27 -0.54
C ALA A 86 1.23 32.02 0.13
N ALA A 87 1.92 32.17 1.27
CA ALA A 87 2.44 31.05 2.06
C ALA A 87 1.32 30.16 2.64
N SER A 88 0.15 30.73 2.93
CA SER A 88 -1.03 30.04 3.46
C SER A 88 -1.99 29.51 2.39
N GLY A 89 -1.64 29.61 1.10
CA GLY A 89 -2.50 29.16 -0.01
C GLY A 89 -3.77 30.00 -0.24
N LEU A 90 -3.78 31.25 0.24
CA LEU A 90 -4.85 32.23 0.00
C LEU A 90 -4.51 33.14 -1.19
N ALA A 91 -5.52 33.80 -1.75
CA ALA A 91 -5.31 34.87 -2.72
C ALA A 91 -4.51 36.02 -2.08
N PRO A 92 -3.38 36.47 -2.66
CA PRO A 92 -2.52 37.51 -2.09
C PRO A 92 -3.04 38.92 -2.43
N ASP A 93 -4.28 39.21 -2.00
CA ASP A 93 -4.93 40.51 -2.20
C ASP A 93 -4.40 41.61 -1.25
N GLY A 94 -3.78 41.22 -0.13
CA GLY A 94 -3.26 42.11 0.92
C GLY A 94 -4.29 42.50 1.99
N VAL A 95 -5.46 41.88 1.99
CA VAL A 95 -6.61 42.21 2.85
C VAL A 95 -6.73 41.20 3.99
N VAL A 96 -6.77 41.68 5.23
CA VAL A 96 -6.95 40.82 6.42
C VAL A 96 -8.45 40.54 6.67
N GLY A 97 -9.08 39.93 5.66
CA GLY A 97 -10.47 39.44 5.73
C GLY A 97 -10.61 38.16 6.59
N PRO A 98 -11.84 37.61 6.72
CA PRO A 98 -12.09 36.46 7.59
C PRO A 98 -11.24 35.23 7.30
N ALA A 99 -10.99 34.91 6.02
CA ALA A 99 -10.10 33.82 5.62
C ALA A 99 -8.65 34.07 6.06
N THR A 100 -8.14 35.30 5.85
CA THR A 100 -6.81 35.71 6.30
C THR A 100 -6.68 35.65 7.83
N LYS A 101 -7.66 36.18 8.59
CA LYS A 101 -7.67 36.06 10.06
C LYS A 101 -7.74 34.61 10.54
N GLN A 102 -8.48 33.73 9.85
CA GLN A 102 -8.51 32.30 10.20
C GLN A 102 -7.15 31.64 9.92
N ALA A 103 -6.54 31.88 8.76
CA ALA A 103 -5.21 31.38 8.44
C ALA A 103 -4.17 31.85 9.49
N MET A 104 -4.16 33.15 9.83
CA MET A 104 -3.24 33.70 10.84
C MET A 104 -3.41 33.02 12.20
N ARG A 105 -4.65 32.82 12.67
CA ARG A 105 -4.95 32.13 13.95
C ARG A 105 -4.55 30.66 13.94
N SER A 106 -4.54 30.01 12.78
CA SER A 106 -4.23 28.58 12.61
C SER A 106 -2.78 28.28 12.23
N TYR A 107 -1.94 29.30 12.06
CA TYR A 107 -0.52 29.17 11.71
C TYR A 107 0.34 29.09 12.97
N SER A 108 1.07 27.99 13.14
CA SER A 108 2.09 27.80 14.17
C SER A 108 3.22 26.94 13.59
N GLU A 109 4.43 27.10 14.09
CA GLU A 109 5.54 26.15 13.85
C GLU A 109 5.39 24.87 14.70
N GLU A 110 4.46 24.86 15.68
CA GLU A 110 4.14 23.68 16.48
C GLU A 110 3.50 22.56 15.62
N SER A 111 4.15 21.39 15.63
CA SER A 111 3.66 20.15 15.05
C SER A 111 3.49 19.06 16.11
N PHE A 112 2.37 18.35 16.08
CA PHE A 112 2.15 17.17 16.90
C PHE A 112 2.48 15.92 16.09
N THR A 113 3.51 15.21 16.51
CA THR A 113 3.88 13.90 15.98
C THR A 113 2.96 12.85 16.61
N PHE A 114 2.20 12.15 15.79
CA PHE A 114 1.50 10.94 16.20
C PHE A 114 2.42 9.75 15.95
N THR A 115 2.58 8.89 16.94
CA THR A 115 3.24 7.59 16.79
C THR A 115 2.26 6.49 17.18
N GLY A 116 2.22 5.40 16.42
CA GLY A 116 1.24 4.35 16.65
C GLY A 116 1.63 3.03 16.01
N SER A 117 0.80 2.03 16.24
CA SER A 117 1.03 0.65 15.84
C SER A 117 -0.28 0.02 15.35
N GLY A 118 -0.19 -1.10 14.64
CA GLY A 118 -1.35 -1.86 14.16
C GLY A 118 -2.06 -1.31 12.93
N TRP A 119 -3.02 -2.09 12.45
CA TRP A 119 -3.87 -1.80 11.30
C TRP A 119 -5.22 -2.52 11.45
N GLY A 120 -6.31 -1.74 11.50
CA GLY A 120 -7.69 -2.23 11.69
C GLY A 120 -8.34 -1.74 12.98
N HIS A 121 -9.12 -2.61 13.62
CA HIS A 121 -9.82 -2.34 14.88
C HIS A 121 -9.26 -3.14 16.08
N GLY A 122 -8.43 -4.16 15.84
CA GLY A 122 -7.72 -4.91 16.88
C GLY A 122 -8.54 -5.99 17.60
N VAL A 123 -9.75 -6.31 17.15
CA VAL A 123 -10.67 -7.23 17.85
C VAL A 123 -10.62 -8.63 17.24
N GLY A 124 -10.54 -9.66 18.09
CA GLY A 124 -10.42 -11.05 17.67
C GLY A 124 -9.04 -11.37 17.08
N LEU A 125 -8.99 -12.16 15.99
CA LEU A 125 -7.74 -12.66 15.42
C LEU A 125 -6.84 -11.52 14.90
N SER A 126 -5.59 -11.48 15.36
CA SER A 126 -4.53 -10.67 14.76
C SER A 126 -3.86 -11.46 13.63
N GLN A 127 -3.85 -10.96 12.39
CA GLN A 127 -3.29 -11.72 11.26
C GLN A 127 -1.76 -11.85 11.37
N TYR A 128 -1.05 -10.76 11.65
CA TYR A 128 0.38 -10.80 11.93
C TYR A 128 0.68 -11.48 13.28
N GLY A 129 -0.22 -11.38 14.27
CA GLY A 129 -0.09 -12.12 15.52
C GLY A 129 -0.14 -13.63 15.33
N ALA A 130 -1.15 -14.13 14.59
CA ALA A 130 -1.27 -15.53 14.18
C ALA A 130 -0.07 -16.01 13.34
N LYS A 131 0.46 -15.16 12.46
CA LYS A 131 1.73 -15.43 11.76
C LYS A 131 2.86 -15.71 12.75
N GLY A 132 3.12 -14.79 13.69
CA GLY A 132 4.19 -14.98 14.68
C GLY A 132 3.98 -16.14 15.65
N LEU A 133 2.74 -16.42 16.08
CA LEU A 133 2.43 -17.60 16.90
C LEU A 133 2.80 -18.92 16.20
N THR A 134 2.59 -19.00 14.88
CA THR A 134 2.86 -20.21 14.10
C THR A 134 4.30 -20.29 13.55
N GLU A 135 5.04 -19.18 13.54
CA GLU A 135 6.43 -19.13 13.05
C GLU A 135 7.49 -19.01 14.15
N LEU A 136 7.12 -18.50 15.34
CA LEU A 136 8.02 -18.28 16.48
C LEU A 136 7.59 -19.06 17.73
N GLY A 137 6.36 -19.59 17.75
CA GLY A 137 5.79 -20.30 18.89
C GLY A 137 5.41 -19.39 20.07
N ALA A 138 4.88 -20.04 21.12
CA ALA A 138 4.47 -19.42 22.37
C ALA A 138 4.46 -20.44 23.52
N SER A 139 4.61 -19.96 24.75
CA SER A 139 4.63 -20.79 25.96
C SER A 139 3.30 -21.48 26.30
N PHE A 140 2.20 -21.10 25.67
CA PHE A 140 0.89 -21.75 25.82
C PHE A 140 0.63 -22.85 24.78
N CYS A 141 1.46 -22.94 23.73
CA CYS A 141 1.28 -23.92 22.66
C CYS A 141 2.01 -25.23 23.00
N ALA A 142 1.35 -26.36 22.76
CA ALA A 142 1.85 -27.70 23.07
C ALA A 142 3.16 -28.02 22.34
N ASN A 143 3.37 -27.41 21.17
CA ASN A 143 4.69 -27.20 20.60
C ASN A 143 5.08 -25.72 20.78
N THR A 144 6.01 -25.46 21.69
CA THR A 144 6.49 -24.10 22.03
C THR A 144 7.26 -23.41 20.89
N SER A 145 7.57 -24.12 19.80
CA SER A 145 8.20 -23.55 18.59
C SER A 145 7.21 -23.21 17.47
N SER A 146 5.97 -23.73 17.50
CA SER A 146 4.93 -23.46 16.47
C SER A 146 3.55 -23.88 16.97
N CYS A 147 2.64 -22.91 17.11
CA CYS A 147 1.24 -23.18 17.45
C CYS A 147 0.46 -23.83 16.30
N THR A 148 -0.56 -24.62 16.63
CA THR A 148 -1.57 -25.13 15.69
C THR A 148 -2.67 -24.08 15.40
N SER A 149 -3.49 -24.34 14.37
CA SER A 149 -4.66 -23.51 14.03
C SER A 149 -5.62 -23.32 15.20
N ASP A 150 -5.93 -24.42 15.89
CA ASP A 150 -6.95 -24.50 16.92
C ASP A 150 -6.45 -23.85 18.22
N GLU A 151 -5.14 -23.93 18.52
CA GLU A 151 -4.50 -23.17 19.60
C GLU A 151 -4.49 -21.66 19.31
N VAL A 152 -4.19 -21.25 18.07
CA VAL A 152 -4.24 -19.83 17.66
C VAL A 152 -5.66 -19.28 17.76
N VAL A 153 -6.68 -20.04 17.36
CA VAL A 153 -8.09 -19.66 17.53
C VAL A 153 -8.42 -19.48 19.02
N ASN A 154 -8.17 -20.49 19.86
CA ASN A 154 -8.50 -20.42 21.29
C ASN A 154 -7.62 -19.43 22.08
N TYR A 155 -6.54 -18.93 21.47
CA TYR A 155 -5.78 -17.80 22.00
C TYR A 155 -6.53 -16.47 21.82
N TYR A 156 -7.05 -16.17 20.62
CA TYR A 156 -7.73 -14.90 20.32
C TYR A 156 -9.23 -14.90 20.65
N PHE A 157 -9.86 -16.07 20.75
CA PHE A 157 -11.26 -16.23 21.15
C PHE A 157 -11.33 -17.07 22.43
N LYS A 158 -11.89 -16.52 23.51
CA LYS A 158 -11.90 -17.17 24.83
C LYS A 158 -13.11 -18.09 25.03
N ASP A 159 -12.85 -19.21 25.70
CA ASP A 159 -13.80 -20.28 26.04
C ASP A 159 -14.62 -20.80 24.82
N THR A 160 -14.00 -20.76 23.64
CA THR A 160 -14.54 -21.33 22.41
C THR A 160 -14.14 -22.79 22.20
N VAL A 161 -14.88 -23.50 21.34
CA VAL A 161 -14.50 -24.80 20.80
C VAL A 161 -14.85 -24.88 19.32
N ASP A 162 -13.95 -25.47 18.52
CA ASP A 162 -14.23 -25.80 17.12
C ASP A 162 -15.14 -27.02 17.03
N LYS A 163 -16.14 -26.96 16.15
CA LYS A 163 -17.09 -28.05 15.87
C LYS A 163 -17.33 -28.20 14.38
N GLN A 164 -17.71 -29.40 13.93
CA GLN A 164 -18.16 -29.55 12.55
C GLN A 164 -19.54 -28.93 12.38
N LEU A 165 -19.72 -28.14 11.32
CA LEU A 165 -20.98 -27.45 11.02
C LEU A 165 -22.16 -28.41 10.84
N SER A 166 -21.90 -29.66 10.43
CA SER A 166 -22.86 -30.77 10.33
C SER A 166 -23.28 -31.39 11.66
N GLU A 167 -22.57 -31.12 12.76
CA GLU A 167 -22.90 -31.57 14.12
C GLU A 167 -23.77 -30.55 14.87
N LEU A 168 -23.97 -29.35 14.29
CA LEU A 168 -24.74 -28.28 14.92
C LEU A 168 -26.22 -28.38 14.53
N SER A 169 -27.10 -28.21 15.53
CA SER A 169 -28.52 -27.97 15.27
C SER A 169 -28.69 -26.54 14.76
N LEU A 170 -28.79 -26.39 13.44
CA LEU A 170 -28.92 -25.10 12.76
C LEU A 170 -30.38 -24.84 12.37
N SER A 171 -30.83 -23.59 12.50
CA SER A 171 -32.09 -23.11 11.91
C SER A 171 -32.10 -23.17 10.38
N SER A 172 -30.94 -23.41 9.74
CA SER A 172 -30.74 -23.35 8.29
C SER A 172 -29.59 -24.28 7.87
N PRO A 173 -29.76 -25.61 7.92
CA PRO A 173 -28.67 -26.58 7.74
C PRO A 173 -28.04 -26.55 6.34
N GLU A 174 -28.73 -26.00 5.35
CA GLU A 174 -28.31 -25.90 3.94
C GLU A 174 -26.96 -25.20 3.73
N ILE A 175 -26.53 -24.31 4.64
CA ILE A 175 -25.20 -23.66 4.57
C ILE A 175 -24.03 -24.67 4.63
N ALA A 176 -24.28 -25.86 5.17
CA ALA A 176 -23.29 -26.95 5.25
C ALA A 176 -23.26 -27.86 4.00
N THR A 177 -24.33 -27.87 3.19
CA THR A 177 -24.56 -28.92 2.16
C THR A 177 -24.88 -28.40 0.76
N ASP A 178 -25.46 -27.20 0.64
CA ASP A 178 -25.90 -26.64 -0.63
C ASP A 178 -24.75 -25.99 -1.42
N LYS A 179 -24.87 -25.98 -2.76
CA LYS A 179 -23.85 -25.45 -3.67
C LYS A 179 -23.91 -23.93 -3.89
N SER A 180 -24.98 -23.28 -3.41
CA SER A 180 -25.39 -21.91 -3.72
C SER A 180 -26.00 -21.13 -2.53
N ALA A 181 -26.09 -21.70 -1.32
CA ALA A 181 -26.74 -21.07 -0.17
C ALA A 181 -26.13 -19.72 0.28
N LEU A 182 -24.80 -19.55 0.29
CA LEU A 182 -24.21 -18.28 0.72
C LEU A 182 -24.31 -17.25 -0.40
N TRP A 183 -24.99 -16.13 -0.14
CA TRP A 183 -25.23 -15.07 -1.14
C TRP A 183 -24.35 -13.87 -0.85
N VAL A 184 -23.41 -13.60 -1.75
CA VAL A 184 -22.32 -12.64 -1.59
C VAL A 184 -22.57 -11.41 -2.47
N GLY A 185 -22.76 -10.24 -1.88
CA GLY A 185 -22.99 -8.99 -2.60
C GLY A 185 -21.72 -8.49 -3.31
N LEU A 186 -21.71 -8.59 -4.65
CA LEU A 186 -20.61 -8.13 -5.51
C LEU A 186 -20.73 -6.64 -5.85
N ALA A 187 -21.94 -6.16 -6.12
CA ALA A 187 -22.23 -4.74 -6.39
C ALA A 187 -23.69 -4.40 -6.00
N ARG A 188 -23.95 -3.10 -5.80
CA ARG A 188 -25.26 -2.58 -5.37
C ARG A 188 -25.76 -1.52 -6.32
N ASN A 189 -27.08 -1.47 -6.55
CA ASN A 189 -27.74 -0.48 -7.41
C ASN A 189 -27.10 -0.35 -8.83
N ALA A 190 -26.62 -1.45 -9.40
CA ALA A 190 -25.95 -1.46 -10.70
C ALA A 190 -26.95 -1.28 -11.84
N LYS A 191 -26.72 -0.32 -12.74
CA LYS A 191 -27.56 -0.09 -13.95
C LYS A 191 -27.12 -0.91 -15.16
N ASN A 192 -25.85 -1.34 -15.18
CA ASN A 192 -25.28 -2.21 -16.21
C ASN A 192 -24.27 -3.15 -15.54
N ILE A 193 -24.28 -4.44 -15.91
CA ILE A 193 -23.20 -5.38 -15.63
C ILE A 193 -22.85 -6.12 -16.92
N SER A 194 -21.56 -6.07 -17.28
CA SER A 194 -20.99 -6.93 -18.31
C SER A 194 -20.37 -8.17 -17.68
N LEU A 195 -20.78 -9.34 -18.17
CA LEU A 195 -20.20 -10.64 -17.89
C LEU A 195 -19.40 -11.09 -19.11
N THR A 196 -18.16 -11.54 -18.91
CA THR A 196 -17.35 -12.15 -19.99
C THR A 196 -17.02 -13.59 -19.62
N THR A 197 -17.41 -14.55 -20.46
CA THR A 197 -16.88 -15.92 -20.34
C THR A 197 -15.39 -15.91 -20.67
N LEU A 198 -14.55 -16.40 -19.77
CA LEU A 198 -13.11 -16.39 -19.98
C LEU A 198 -12.66 -17.59 -20.80
N PRO A 199 -11.65 -17.43 -21.68
CA PRO A 199 -11.14 -18.55 -22.47
C PRO A 199 -10.57 -19.66 -21.58
N SER A 200 -10.93 -20.87 -21.97
CA SER A 200 -10.31 -22.15 -21.64
C SER A 200 -10.25 -22.95 -22.95
N SER A 201 -9.87 -24.23 -22.90
CA SER A 201 -9.98 -25.13 -24.06
C SER A 201 -11.43 -25.38 -24.53
N SER A 202 -12.44 -24.98 -23.76
CA SER A 202 -13.85 -24.96 -24.17
C SER A 202 -14.58 -23.80 -23.47
N PRO A 203 -14.80 -22.65 -24.14
CA PRO A 203 -15.44 -21.48 -23.54
C PRO A 203 -16.84 -21.85 -22.99
N PRO A 204 -17.14 -21.51 -21.72
CA PRO A 204 -18.31 -22.05 -21.05
C PRO A 204 -19.62 -21.55 -21.64
N THR A 205 -20.62 -22.44 -21.65
CA THR A 205 -22.00 -22.06 -21.97
C THR A 205 -22.64 -21.38 -20.77
N LEU A 206 -23.21 -20.18 -20.98
CA LEU A 206 -24.05 -19.50 -20.02
C LEU A 206 -25.48 -20.03 -20.10
N PHE A 207 -26.12 -20.18 -18.94
CA PHE A 207 -27.52 -20.60 -18.79
C PHE A 207 -28.25 -19.50 -18.02
N ILE A 208 -29.09 -18.74 -18.73
CA ILE A 208 -29.74 -17.52 -18.22
C ILE A 208 -31.20 -17.83 -17.90
N CYS A 209 -31.50 -18.02 -16.62
CA CYS A 209 -32.85 -18.09 -16.08
C CYS A 209 -33.39 -16.69 -15.80
N GLN A 210 -34.69 -16.49 -16.06
CA GLN A 210 -35.36 -15.20 -15.93
C GLN A 210 -36.71 -15.38 -15.21
N GLU A 211 -36.93 -14.63 -14.14
CA GLU A 211 -38.22 -14.60 -13.44
C GLU A 211 -39.27 -13.81 -14.24
N GLY A 212 -40.53 -14.24 -14.22
CA GLY A 212 -41.68 -13.39 -14.58
C GLY A 212 -41.89 -13.12 -16.08
N LEU A 213 -41.28 -13.90 -16.98
CA LEU A 213 -41.56 -13.79 -18.42
C LEU A 213 -43.02 -14.16 -18.76
N SER A 214 -43.61 -13.47 -19.73
CA SER A 214 -44.89 -13.89 -20.33
C SER A 214 -44.75 -15.23 -21.06
N GLN A 215 -45.87 -15.93 -21.29
CA GLN A 215 -45.88 -17.21 -22.00
C GLN A 215 -45.17 -17.11 -23.36
N THR A 216 -45.51 -16.11 -24.18
CA THR A 216 -44.88 -15.88 -25.49
C THR A 216 -43.39 -15.56 -25.38
N ALA A 217 -42.98 -14.68 -24.44
CA ALA A 217 -41.57 -14.33 -24.28
C ALA A 217 -40.72 -15.51 -23.78
N GLY A 218 -41.26 -16.32 -22.85
CA GLY A 218 -40.61 -17.54 -22.40
C GLY A 218 -40.44 -18.57 -23.51
N ILE A 219 -41.46 -18.75 -24.35
CA ILE A 219 -41.43 -19.66 -25.49
C ILE A 219 -40.50 -19.15 -26.61
N GLN A 220 -40.48 -17.85 -26.90
CA GLN A 220 -39.49 -17.24 -27.80
C GLN A 220 -38.05 -17.47 -27.28
N GLY A 221 -37.80 -17.28 -25.98
CA GLY A 221 -36.50 -17.52 -25.36
C GLY A 221 -36.07 -18.99 -25.43
N PHE A 222 -36.98 -19.93 -25.15
CA PHE A 222 -36.75 -21.37 -25.29
C PHE A 222 -36.42 -21.74 -26.74
N LEU A 223 -37.27 -21.35 -27.70
CA LEU A 223 -37.09 -21.68 -29.12
C LEU A 223 -35.75 -21.17 -29.65
N ALA A 224 -35.38 -19.93 -29.33
CA ALA A 224 -34.08 -19.35 -29.68
C ALA A 224 -32.91 -20.13 -29.04
N SER A 225 -33.03 -20.55 -27.77
CA SER A 225 -31.99 -21.35 -27.09
C SER A 225 -31.79 -22.76 -27.66
N ARG A 226 -32.77 -23.25 -28.43
CA ARG A 226 -32.76 -24.54 -29.12
C ARG A 226 -32.51 -24.43 -30.64
N GLY A 227 -32.16 -23.24 -31.13
CA GLY A 227 -31.78 -23.02 -32.54
C GLY A 227 -32.94 -22.82 -33.52
N TYR A 228 -34.17 -22.65 -33.04
CA TYR A 228 -35.29 -22.19 -33.86
C TYR A 228 -35.28 -20.65 -33.94
N GLU A 229 -35.87 -20.06 -34.99
CA GLU A 229 -35.84 -18.61 -35.24
C GLU A 229 -37.20 -17.91 -34.97
N PRO A 230 -37.63 -17.74 -33.70
CA PRO A 230 -38.94 -17.15 -33.40
C PRO A 230 -39.03 -15.63 -33.63
N GLY A 231 -37.91 -14.97 -33.94
CA GLY A 231 -37.77 -13.52 -33.93
C GLY A 231 -37.15 -13.01 -32.61
N PRO A 232 -37.37 -11.73 -32.26
CA PRO A 232 -36.98 -11.19 -30.96
C PRO A 232 -37.71 -11.89 -29.80
N VAL A 233 -37.13 -11.81 -28.61
CA VAL A 233 -37.73 -12.22 -27.34
C VAL A 233 -38.39 -10.99 -26.73
N ASP A 234 -39.58 -10.66 -27.22
CA ASP A 234 -40.33 -9.43 -26.91
C ASP A 234 -41.73 -9.69 -26.34
N GLY A 235 -42.22 -10.93 -26.42
CA GLY A 235 -43.57 -11.33 -26.03
C GLY A 235 -44.64 -11.10 -27.11
N ALA A 236 -44.28 -10.56 -28.28
CA ALA A 236 -45.21 -10.34 -29.39
C ALA A 236 -45.32 -11.59 -30.27
N TYR A 237 -46.52 -12.20 -30.31
CA TYR A 237 -46.76 -13.36 -31.14
C TYR A 237 -47.00 -12.94 -32.61
N GLY A 238 -46.21 -13.49 -33.53
CA GLY A 238 -46.33 -13.23 -34.98
C GLY A 238 -45.67 -14.31 -35.83
N ASP A 239 -45.62 -14.10 -37.14
CA ASP A 239 -45.30 -15.16 -38.14
C ASP A 239 -43.98 -15.90 -37.89
N LYS A 240 -42.93 -15.20 -37.43
CA LYS A 240 -41.66 -15.85 -37.08
C LYS A 240 -41.81 -16.79 -35.89
N THR A 241 -42.51 -16.37 -34.84
CA THR A 241 -42.80 -17.21 -33.67
C THR A 241 -43.66 -18.41 -34.07
N ALA A 242 -44.67 -18.21 -34.93
CA ALA A 242 -45.52 -19.29 -35.45
C ALA A 242 -44.75 -20.30 -36.33
N ASN A 243 -43.80 -19.83 -37.15
CA ASN A 243 -42.93 -20.70 -37.96
C ASN A 243 -41.92 -21.48 -37.10
N ALA A 244 -41.32 -20.83 -36.10
CA ALA A 244 -40.44 -21.51 -35.14
C ALA A 244 -41.19 -22.58 -34.33
N LEU A 245 -42.44 -22.30 -33.93
CA LEU A 245 -43.32 -23.27 -33.29
C LEU A 245 -43.66 -24.45 -34.21
N ARG A 246 -44.00 -24.23 -35.48
CA ARG A 246 -44.20 -25.32 -36.46
C ARG A 246 -42.96 -26.22 -36.58
N ASN A 247 -41.77 -25.63 -36.68
CA ASN A 247 -40.52 -26.38 -36.78
C ASN A 247 -40.22 -27.18 -35.50
N TYR A 248 -40.51 -26.61 -34.31
CA TYR A 248 -40.38 -27.32 -33.04
C TYR A 248 -41.40 -28.46 -32.92
N GLN A 249 -42.67 -28.21 -33.23
CA GLN A 249 -43.75 -29.21 -33.24
C GLN A 249 -43.41 -30.38 -34.17
N ALA A 250 -42.89 -30.10 -35.37
CA ALA A 250 -42.37 -31.10 -36.29
C ALA A 250 -41.24 -31.95 -35.67
N SER A 251 -40.28 -31.32 -34.98
CA SER A 251 -39.17 -32.02 -34.30
C SER A 251 -39.63 -32.97 -33.18
N LYS A 252 -40.82 -32.73 -32.61
CA LYS A 252 -41.42 -33.54 -31.54
C LYS A 252 -42.49 -34.52 -32.05
N GLY A 253 -42.77 -34.55 -33.35
CA GLY A 253 -43.82 -35.40 -33.93
C GLY A 253 -45.25 -35.01 -33.50
N ILE A 254 -45.46 -33.77 -33.02
CA ILE A 254 -46.78 -33.27 -32.62
C ILE A 254 -47.41 -32.39 -33.72
N ASN A 255 -48.68 -32.02 -33.54
CA ASN A 255 -49.42 -31.24 -34.53
C ASN A 255 -48.74 -29.89 -34.83
N GLN A 256 -48.50 -29.60 -36.11
CA GLN A 256 -47.79 -28.40 -36.59
C GLN A 256 -48.74 -27.19 -36.70
N SER A 257 -49.46 -26.89 -35.61
CA SER A 257 -50.40 -25.76 -35.55
C SER A 257 -49.69 -24.40 -35.72
N GLY A 258 -48.43 -24.31 -35.29
CA GLY A 258 -47.71 -23.06 -35.01
C GLY A 258 -48.23 -22.31 -33.78
N ALA A 259 -49.33 -22.74 -33.18
CA ALA A 259 -49.96 -22.11 -32.02
C ALA A 259 -49.29 -22.54 -30.71
N ILE A 260 -49.50 -21.75 -29.66
CA ILE A 260 -49.14 -22.13 -28.30
C ILE A 260 -50.31 -22.93 -27.71
N ASP A 261 -50.42 -24.20 -28.13
CA ASP A 261 -51.42 -25.16 -27.64
C ASP A 261 -50.89 -26.03 -26.47
N ASP A 262 -51.78 -26.70 -25.74
CA ASP A 262 -51.43 -27.45 -24.53
C ASP A 262 -50.41 -28.57 -24.77
N GLY A 263 -50.49 -29.24 -25.93
CA GLY A 263 -49.52 -30.26 -26.33
C GLY A 263 -48.13 -29.67 -26.55
N THR A 264 -48.06 -28.50 -27.18
CA THR A 264 -46.81 -27.76 -27.37
C THR A 264 -46.27 -27.20 -26.05
N ILE A 265 -47.12 -26.69 -25.16
CA ILE A 265 -46.75 -26.26 -23.81
C ILE A 265 -46.19 -27.43 -23.00
N ALA A 266 -46.81 -28.61 -23.05
CA ALA A 266 -46.34 -29.81 -22.36
C ALA A 266 -44.97 -30.25 -22.89
N ALA A 267 -44.81 -30.34 -24.21
CA ALA A 267 -43.55 -30.71 -24.84
C ALA A 267 -42.42 -29.71 -24.54
N ILE A 268 -42.69 -28.41 -24.49
CA ILE A 268 -41.67 -27.39 -24.11
C ILE A 268 -41.29 -27.53 -22.62
N LYS A 269 -42.24 -27.78 -21.73
CA LYS A 269 -41.98 -27.95 -20.29
C LYS A 269 -41.17 -29.20 -19.97
N ASP A 270 -41.44 -30.30 -20.65
CA ASP A 270 -40.68 -31.55 -20.52
C ASP A 270 -39.22 -31.34 -20.97
N ASP A 271 -39.03 -30.76 -22.16
CA ASP A 271 -37.71 -30.38 -22.66
C ASP A 271 -36.96 -29.39 -21.76
N ALA A 272 -37.68 -28.45 -21.13
CA ALA A 272 -37.12 -27.46 -20.22
C ALA A 272 -36.74 -28.05 -18.86
N ALA A 273 -37.48 -29.06 -18.36
CA ALA A 273 -37.14 -29.77 -17.13
C ALA A 273 -35.81 -30.51 -17.26
N GLY A 274 -35.49 -31.03 -18.45
CA GLY A 274 -34.18 -31.62 -18.78
C GLY A 274 -32.99 -30.64 -18.69
N ASP A 275 -33.23 -29.32 -18.74
CA ASP A 275 -32.20 -28.29 -18.56
C ASP A 275 -31.98 -27.87 -17.09
N GLY A 276 -32.73 -28.47 -16.15
CA GLY A 276 -32.60 -28.27 -14.71
C GLY A 276 -33.44 -27.12 -14.12
N PRO A 277 -33.42 -26.95 -12.78
CA PRO A 277 -34.30 -26.01 -12.08
C PRO A 277 -33.97 -24.55 -12.43
N CYS A 278 -35.00 -23.80 -12.84
CA CYS A 278 -34.89 -22.47 -13.41
C CYS A 278 -36.00 -21.53 -12.93
N GLU A 279 -35.71 -20.22 -12.86
CA GLU A 279 -36.69 -19.15 -12.54
C GLU A 279 -37.79 -19.00 -13.61
N SER A 280 -37.56 -19.59 -14.79
CA SER A 280 -38.51 -19.67 -15.91
C SER A 280 -39.03 -21.10 -16.04
N VAL A 281 -40.36 -21.28 -16.08
CA VAL A 281 -41.00 -22.57 -16.41
C VAL A 281 -40.78 -23.03 -17.86
N TRP A 282 -40.10 -22.21 -18.66
CA TRP A 282 -39.71 -22.45 -20.05
C TRP A 282 -38.20 -22.73 -20.19
N GLY A 283 -37.48 -22.86 -19.07
CA GLY A 283 -36.05 -23.16 -19.05
C GLY A 283 -35.13 -21.95 -19.29
N PRO A 284 -33.80 -22.18 -19.31
CA PRO A 284 -32.79 -21.13 -19.45
C PRO A 284 -32.48 -20.79 -20.92
N ILE A 285 -32.15 -19.53 -21.20
CA ILE A 285 -31.51 -19.17 -22.47
C ILE A 285 -30.05 -19.61 -22.42
N LYS A 286 -29.63 -20.44 -23.40
CA LYS A 286 -28.26 -20.96 -23.54
C LYS A 286 -27.44 -20.07 -24.46
N ILE A 287 -26.24 -19.66 -24.03
CA ILE A 287 -25.30 -18.87 -24.86
C ILE A 287 -23.90 -19.49 -24.72
N GLY A 288 -23.41 -20.14 -25.77
CA GLY A 288 -22.04 -20.67 -25.86
C GLY A 288 -21.10 -19.75 -26.66
N GLY A 289 -19.86 -20.20 -26.87
CA GLY A 289 -18.97 -19.64 -27.89
C GLY A 289 -18.04 -18.49 -27.47
N GLY A 290 -17.90 -18.20 -26.17
CA GLY A 290 -16.98 -17.15 -25.70
C GLY A 290 -17.62 -15.75 -25.58
N ALA A 291 -18.89 -15.69 -25.16
CA ALA A 291 -19.65 -14.46 -25.10
C ALA A 291 -19.20 -13.47 -24.01
N THR A 292 -19.13 -12.19 -24.39
CA THR A 292 -19.42 -11.09 -23.46
C THR A 292 -20.90 -10.71 -23.60
N ILE A 293 -21.63 -10.70 -22.49
CA ILE A 293 -23.01 -10.21 -22.42
C ILE A 293 -23.09 -9.02 -21.47
N SER A 294 -23.91 -8.03 -21.78
CA SER A 294 -24.21 -6.89 -20.91
C SER A 294 -25.70 -6.88 -20.56
N VAL A 295 -26.00 -6.93 -19.27
CA VAL A 295 -27.35 -6.82 -18.71
C VAL A 295 -27.58 -5.39 -18.27
N ILE A 296 -28.55 -4.71 -18.87
CA ILE A 296 -28.77 -3.28 -18.72
C ILE A 296 -30.17 -3.04 -18.17
N ASN A 297 -30.29 -2.35 -17.03
CA ASN A 297 -31.55 -1.82 -16.51
C ASN A 297 -31.67 -0.33 -16.89
N SER A 298 -32.72 -0.01 -17.65
CA SER A 298 -33.00 1.34 -18.17
C SER A 298 -33.88 2.21 -17.26
N GLY A 299 -34.42 1.65 -16.17
CA GLY A 299 -35.54 2.21 -15.40
C GLY A 299 -36.92 1.80 -15.95
N ASN A 300 -37.08 1.72 -17.28
CA ASN A 300 -38.32 1.32 -17.95
C ASN A 300 -38.37 -0.18 -18.31
N GLY A 301 -37.39 -0.97 -17.85
CA GLY A 301 -37.22 -2.38 -18.21
C GLY A 301 -35.74 -2.76 -18.37
N CYS A 302 -35.49 -4.06 -18.46
CA CYS A 302 -34.15 -4.64 -18.61
C CYS A 302 -33.92 -5.24 -19.99
N TYR A 303 -32.65 -5.30 -20.40
CA TYR A 303 -32.24 -5.78 -21.72
C TYR A 303 -30.92 -6.55 -21.68
N PHE A 304 -30.76 -7.51 -22.58
CA PHE A 304 -29.48 -8.15 -22.93
C PHE A 304 -28.89 -7.54 -24.20
N SER A 305 -27.56 -7.57 -24.30
CA SER A 305 -26.79 -7.13 -25.48
C SER A 305 -25.36 -7.69 -25.44
N GLY A 306 -24.61 -7.57 -26.54
CA GLY A 306 -23.14 -7.69 -26.55
C GLY A 306 -22.56 -8.91 -27.29
N HIS A 307 -23.37 -9.93 -27.59
CA HIS A 307 -22.98 -11.13 -28.32
C HIS A 307 -23.79 -11.22 -29.63
N PRO A 308 -23.27 -11.75 -30.77
CA PRO A 308 -23.96 -11.69 -32.06
C PRO A 308 -25.36 -12.34 -32.10
N LEU A 309 -25.62 -13.37 -31.29
CA LEU A 309 -26.95 -13.99 -31.16
C LEU A 309 -27.94 -13.16 -30.29
N VAL A 310 -27.45 -12.11 -29.62
CA VAL A 310 -28.25 -11.14 -28.85
C VAL A 310 -27.84 -9.71 -29.20
N SER A 311 -28.43 -9.22 -30.30
CA SER A 311 -28.80 -7.81 -30.44
C SER A 311 -29.59 -7.33 -29.19
N LYS A 312 -29.90 -6.03 -29.07
CA LYS A 312 -30.65 -5.54 -27.89
C LYS A 312 -32.00 -6.26 -27.76
N GLN A 313 -32.09 -7.17 -26.80
CA GLN A 313 -33.24 -8.06 -26.55
C GLN A 313 -33.86 -7.73 -25.20
N THR A 314 -35.18 -7.83 -25.05
CA THR A 314 -35.87 -7.59 -23.77
C THR A 314 -35.56 -8.70 -22.78
N ALA A 315 -35.42 -8.34 -21.50
CA ALA A 315 -35.04 -9.24 -20.41
C ALA A 315 -35.83 -8.94 -19.13
N SER A 316 -35.95 -9.94 -18.26
CA SER A 316 -36.37 -9.71 -16.88
C SER A 316 -35.32 -8.88 -16.14
N CYS A 317 -35.75 -8.16 -15.10
CA CYS A 317 -34.83 -7.49 -14.17
C CYS A 317 -34.44 -8.36 -12.97
N ASN A 318 -34.98 -9.58 -12.86
CA ASN A 318 -34.56 -10.61 -11.91
C ASN A 318 -34.10 -11.85 -12.71
N ILE A 319 -32.82 -12.19 -12.56
CA ILE A 319 -32.12 -13.16 -13.41
C ILE A 319 -31.20 -14.02 -12.55
N THR A 320 -31.12 -15.33 -12.81
CA THR A 320 -30.03 -16.21 -12.38
C THR A 320 -29.22 -16.66 -13.59
N ILE A 321 -27.91 -16.46 -13.57
CA ILE A 321 -26.96 -16.87 -14.61
C ILE A 321 -26.05 -17.96 -14.04
N LYS A 322 -26.17 -19.17 -14.57
CA LYS A 322 -25.24 -20.28 -14.33
C LYS A 322 -24.27 -20.41 -15.52
N TRP A 323 -23.17 -21.12 -15.35
CA TRP A 323 -22.25 -21.46 -16.45
C TRP A 323 -21.86 -22.94 -16.37
N SER A 324 -21.48 -23.53 -17.51
CA SER A 324 -21.05 -24.93 -17.57
C SER A 324 -19.84 -25.21 -16.68
N GLU A 325 -19.82 -26.39 -16.06
CA GLU A 325 -18.78 -26.81 -15.11
C GLU A 325 -17.35 -26.74 -15.72
N GLY A 326 -16.36 -26.43 -14.88
CA GLY A 326 -15.00 -26.09 -15.31
C GLY A 326 -14.86 -24.69 -15.93
N GLY A 327 -15.97 -24.03 -16.27
CA GLY A 327 -16.01 -22.67 -16.79
C GLY A 327 -15.55 -21.59 -15.80
N ARG A 328 -15.23 -20.41 -16.36
CA ARG A 328 -15.00 -19.18 -15.60
C ARG A 328 -15.72 -18.01 -16.27
N ILE A 329 -16.29 -17.12 -15.46
CA ILE A 329 -16.78 -15.81 -15.89
C ILE A 329 -15.99 -14.70 -15.21
N ARG A 330 -15.93 -13.52 -15.84
CA ARG A 330 -15.45 -12.28 -15.24
C ARG A 330 -16.61 -11.30 -15.07
N VAL A 331 -16.71 -10.71 -13.88
CA VAL A 331 -17.74 -9.72 -13.51
C VAL A 331 -17.02 -8.49 -12.93
N GLY A 332 -16.96 -7.42 -13.73
CA GLY A 332 -16.07 -6.29 -13.42
C GLY A 332 -14.60 -6.74 -13.30
N PRO A 333 -13.89 -6.41 -12.21
CA PRO A 333 -12.49 -6.82 -12.03
C PRO A 333 -12.31 -8.25 -11.47
N ARG A 334 -13.39 -8.95 -11.08
CA ARG A 334 -13.31 -10.27 -10.40
C ARG A 334 -13.60 -11.43 -11.35
N GLU A 335 -12.96 -12.56 -11.09
CA GLU A 335 -13.21 -13.82 -11.78
C GLU A 335 -13.94 -14.81 -10.87
N HIS A 336 -14.88 -15.57 -11.43
CA HIS A 336 -15.69 -16.55 -10.72
C HIS A 336 -15.69 -17.87 -11.49
N LYS A 337 -15.36 -18.96 -10.77
CA LYS A 337 -15.33 -20.35 -11.26
C LYS A 337 -16.49 -21.17 -10.69
N HIS A 338 -16.92 -20.84 -9.46
CA HIS A 338 -17.95 -21.54 -8.70
C HIS A 338 -19.15 -20.64 -8.42
N GLY A 339 -20.32 -21.24 -8.22
CA GLY A 339 -21.57 -20.56 -7.87
C GLY A 339 -22.41 -20.14 -9.07
N GLU A 340 -23.37 -19.25 -8.82
CA GLU A 340 -24.33 -18.70 -9.78
C GLU A 340 -24.40 -17.19 -9.58
N LEU A 341 -24.46 -16.40 -10.65
CA LEU A 341 -24.66 -14.96 -10.53
C LEU A 341 -26.17 -14.65 -10.51
N LYS A 342 -26.64 -13.92 -9.50
CA LYS A 342 -28.03 -13.48 -9.37
C LYS A 342 -28.10 -11.96 -9.47
N LEU A 343 -29.02 -11.48 -10.31
CA LEU A 343 -29.39 -10.08 -10.43
C LEU A 343 -30.79 -9.91 -9.82
N ARG A 344 -30.96 -8.90 -8.97
CA ARG A 344 -32.21 -8.64 -8.23
C ARG A 344 -32.55 -7.16 -8.22
N SER A 345 -33.75 -6.81 -8.67
CA SER A 345 -34.21 -5.43 -8.91
C SER A 345 -35.37 -4.97 -8.02
N LYS A 346 -36.12 -5.91 -7.42
CA LYS A 346 -37.17 -5.59 -6.44
C LYS A 346 -36.56 -4.90 -5.21
N SER A 347 -37.26 -3.94 -4.62
CA SER A 347 -36.82 -3.17 -3.44
C SER A 347 -35.47 -2.43 -3.59
N VAL A 348 -34.92 -2.31 -4.82
CA VAL A 348 -33.63 -1.63 -5.12
C VAL A 348 -33.88 -0.16 -5.53
N SER A 349 -33.02 0.76 -5.09
CA SER A 349 -33.23 2.20 -5.34
C SER A 349 -33.03 2.63 -6.80
N THR A 350 -32.06 2.05 -7.50
CA THR A 350 -31.92 2.13 -8.97
C THR A 350 -31.22 0.88 -9.49
N GLY A 351 -31.55 0.41 -10.70
CA GLY A 351 -30.84 -0.72 -11.31
C GLY A 351 -31.15 -2.07 -10.62
N PHE A 352 -30.12 -2.83 -10.28
CA PHE A 352 -30.23 -4.10 -9.56
C PHE A 352 -29.03 -4.34 -8.62
N HIS A 353 -29.23 -5.11 -7.56
CA HIS A 353 -28.14 -5.70 -6.80
C HIS A 353 -27.55 -6.89 -7.55
N VAL A 354 -26.24 -7.11 -7.36
CA VAL A 354 -25.45 -8.11 -8.07
C VAL A 354 -24.84 -9.04 -7.04
N VAL A 355 -25.26 -10.30 -7.07
CA VAL A 355 -25.02 -11.27 -6.00
C VAL A 355 -24.41 -12.53 -6.58
N LEU A 356 -23.42 -13.10 -5.90
CA LEU A 356 -22.90 -14.44 -6.18
C LEU A 356 -23.47 -15.41 -5.16
N ALA A 357 -24.32 -16.34 -5.61
CA ALA A 357 -24.81 -17.46 -4.80
C ALA A 357 -23.80 -18.60 -4.91
N VAL A 358 -23.22 -19.06 -3.79
CA VAL A 358 -22.06 -19.97 -3.81
C VAL A 358 -21.97 -20.82 -2.54
N ASN A 359 -21.31 -21.97 -2.63
CA ASN A 359 -20.97 -22.83 -1.51
C ASN A 359 -19.96 -22.17 -0.55
N LEU A 360 -20.11 -22.40 0.75
CA LEU A 360 -19.28 -21.85 1.82
C LEU A 360 -17.76 -22.06 1.60
N GLU A 361 -17.32 -23.27 1.26
CA GLU A 361 -15.90 -23.56 1.05
C GLU A 361 -15.35 -22.91 -0.23
N LYS A 362 -16.18 -22.80 -1.28
CA LYS A 362 -15.79 -22.15 -2.55
C LYS A 362 -15.85 -20.62 -2.48
N TYR A 363 -16.59 -20.07 -1.54
CA TYR A 363 -16.45 -18.68 -1.10
C TYR A 363 -15.09 -18.45 -0.41
N LEU A 364 -14.72 -19.32 0.54
CA LEU A 364 -13.43 -19.20 1.26
C LEU A 364 -12.21 -19.30 0.33
N TYR A 365 -12.24 -20.13 -0.72
CA TYR A 365 -11.19 -20.14 -1.74
C TYR A 365 -10.92 -18.75 -2.35
N GLY A 366 -11.94 -17.89 -2.45
CA GLY A 366 -11.84 -16.53 -2.98
C GLY A 366 -11.60 -15.43 -1.94
N LEU A 367 -11.48 -15.76 -0.65
CA LEU A 367 -11.30 -14.80 0.44
C LEU A 367 -9.83 -14.36 0.56
N ALA A 368 -9.54 -13.07 0.36
CA ALA A 368 -8.18 -12.55 0.12
C ALA A 368 -7.58 -11.77 1.31
N GLU A 369 -7.74 -12.30 2.52
CA GLU A 369 -7.40 -11.59 3.77
C GLU A 369 -5.92 -11.69 4.19
N MET A 370 -5.30 -12.86 4.05
CA MET A 370 -3.88 -13.08 4.34
C MET A 370 -3.12 -13.54 3.09
N PRO A 371 -1.83 -13.19 2.92
CA PRO A 371 -1.03 -13.63 1.77
C PRO A 371 -0.95 -15.16 1.66
N SER A 372 -1.16 -15.70 0.45
CA SER A 372 -1.26 -17.15 0.20
C SER A 372 0.06 -17.95 0.38
N HIS A 373 1.13 -17.30 0.83
CA HIS A 373 2.45 -17.90 1.09
C HIS A 373 2.82 -17.94 2.59
N TRP A 374 1.98 -17.41 3.49
CA TRP A 374 2.22 -17.50 4.94
C TRP A 374 2.05 -18.94 5.46
N ASN A 375 2.49 -19.16 6.71
CA ASN A 375 2.38 -20.44 7.40
C ASN A 375 0.96 -21.01 7.31
N VAL A 376 0.85 -22.28 6.90
CA VAL A 376 -0.42 -22.98 6.70
C VAL A 376 -1.29 -22.93 7.96
N LYS A 377 -0.72 -23.00 9.16
CA LYS A 377 -1.48 -22.94 10.42
C LYS A 377 -2.08 -21.57 10.73
N ALA A 378 -1.41 -20.48 10.35
CA ALA A 378 -1.99 -19.14 10.42
C ALA A 378 -3.13 -18.96 9.41
N LEU A 379 -2.98 -19.54 8.20
CA LEU A 379 -4.02 -19.54 7.18
C LEU A 379 -5.21 -20.44 7.56
N GLU A 380 -4.99 -21.57 8.25
CA GLU A 380 -6.04 -22.45 8.78
C GLU A 380 -6.84 -21.71 9.87
N ALA A 381 -6.17 -21.03 10.82
CA ALA A 381 -6.86 -20.18 11.79
C ALA A 381 -7.71 -19.08 11.13
N GLN A 382 -7.17 -18.41 10.11
CA GLN A 382 -7.92 -17.42 9.32
C GLN A 382 -9.08 -18.04 8.51
N ALA A 383 -8.97 -19.29 8.08
CA ALA A 383 -10.06 -20.01 7.43
C ALA A 383 -11.17 -20.41 8.42
N LEU A 384 -10.85 -20.89 9.62
CA LEU A 384 -11.81 -21.13 10.72
C LEU A 384 -12.58 -19.85 11.07
N VAL A 385 -11.85 -18.76 11.30
CA VAL A 385 -12.40 -17.42 11.54
C VAL A 385 -13.27 -16.95 10.37
N GLY A 386 -12.74 -17.06 9.14
CA GLY A 386 -13.43 -16.63 7.93
C GLY A 386 -14.74 -17.38 7.68
N ARG A 387 -14.75 -18.69 7.94
CA ARG A 387 -15.93 -19.56 7.83
C ARG A 387 -16.96 -19.23 8.91
N SER A 388 -16.52 -19.07 10.14
CA SER A 388 -17.39 -18.75 11.29
C SER A 388 -18.09 -17.41 11.11
N TYR A 389 -17.37 -16.39 10.65
CA TYR A 389 -17.94 -15.08 10.29
C TYR A 389 -19.02 -15.20 9.21
N ALA A 390 -18.75 -15.94 8.12
CA ALA A 390 -19.71 -16.13 7.04
C ALA A 390 -20.96 -16.92 7.47
N VAL A 391 -20.79 -17.96 8.29
CA VAL A 391 -21.89 -18.76 8.86
C VAL A 391 -22.71 -17.94 9.86
N PHE A 392 -22.09 -17.13 10.71
CA PHE A 392 -22.79 -16.22 11.62
C PHE A 392 -23.71 -15.27 10.83
N HIS A 393 -23.17 -14.59 9.80
CA HIS A 393 -23.94 -13.65 9.00
C HIS A 393 -25.03 -14.32 8.16
N TYR A 394 -24.80 -15.54 7.65
CA TYR A 394 -25.85 -16.34 7.04
C TYR A 394 -27.01 -16.62 8.00
N LEU A 395 -26.70 -17.11 9.21
CA LEU A 395 -27.72 -17.50 10.19
C LEU A 395 -28.45 -16.32 10.84
N ASP A 396 -27.85 -15.12 10.85
CA ASP A 396 -28.50 -13.90 11.34
C ASP A 396 -29.40 -13.22 10.28
N GLU A 397 -28.99 -13.18 9.01
CA GLU A 397 -29.78 -12.56 7.94
C GLU A 397 -30.83 -13.50 7.30
N ASN A 398 -30.65 -14.83 7.37
CA ASN A 398 -31.62 -15.79 6.81
C ASN A 398 -32.87 -15.95 7.70
N ILE A 399 -34.03 -16.02 7.05
CA ILE A 399 -35.35 -16.29 7.62
C ILE A 399 -35.96 -17.45 6.79
N PRO A 400 -35.77 -18.72 7.20
CA PRO A 400 -36.06 -19.89 6.37
C PRO A 400 -37.48 -19.98 5.80
N ASN A 401 -38.49 -19.48 6.53
CA ASN A 401 -39.88 -19.50 6.06
C ASN A 401 -40.20 -18.44 4.99
N GLN A 402 -39.23 -17.61 4.59
CA GLN A 402 -39.31 -16.68 3.46
C GLN A 402 -38.45 -17.13 2.27
N GLN A 403 -37.78 -18.28 2.38
CA GLN A 403 -36.86 -18.78 1.37
C GLN A 403 -37.62 -19.38 0.18
N THR A 404 -37.16 -19.07 -1.03
CA THR A 404 -37.76 -19.54 -2.31
C THR A 404 -36.67 -19.74 -3.35
N ILE A 405 -37.01 -20.25 -4.54
CA ILE A 405 -36.05 -20.32 -5.66
C ILE A 405 -35.56 -18.93 -6.13
N TYR A 406 -36.28 -17.85 -5.76
CA TYR A 406 -35.96 -16.47 -6.13
C TYR A 406 -35.23 -15.70 -5.03
N ASP A 407 -35.39 -16.09 -3.75
CA ASP A 407 -35.05 -15.28 -2.58
C ASP A 407 -34.43 -16.13 -1.46
N ALA A 408 -33.30 -15.67 -0.91
CA ALA A 408 -32.51 -16.39 0.08
C ALA A 408 -33.02 -16.20 1.53
N GLY A 409 -34.35 -16.15 1.70
CA GLY A 409 -34.99 -15.96 2.99
C GLY A 409 -34.70 -14.63 3.67
N LEU A 410 -34.25 -13.60 2.95
CA LEU A 410 -33.75 -12.36 3.57
C LEU A 410 -34.88 -11.46 4.11
N SER A 411 -34.54 -10.56 5.03
CA SER A 411 -35.43 -9.45 5.41
C SER A 411 -35.56 -8.41 4.28
N GLU A 412 -36.71 -7.72 4.15
CA GLU A 412 -36.87 -6.65 3.13
C GLU A 412 -35.85 -5.50 3.30
N LYS A 413 -35.40 -5.23 4.54
CA LYS A 413 -34.29 -4.30 4.82
C LYS A 413 -33.00 -4.78 4.12
N GLN A 414 -32.68 -6.08 4.23
CA GLN A 414 -31.46 -6.63 3.65
C GLN A 414 -31.55 -6.79 2.13
N LYS A 415 -32.74 -7.08 1.58
CA LYS A 415 -33.03 -7.01 0.15
C LYS A 415 -32.78 -5.62 -0.41
N ALA A 416 -33.31 -4.58 0.25
CA ALA A 416 -33.04 -3.19 -0.12
C ALA A 416 -31.55 -2.82 0.01
N TYR A 417 -30.85 -3.33 1.04
CA TYR A 417 -29.44 -3.02 1.29
C TYR A 417 -28.46 -3.66 0.29
N CYS A 418 -28.60 -4.97 0.00
CA CYS A 418 -27.74 -5.68 -0.95
C CYS A 418 -28.32 -6.98 -1.56
N TRP A 419 -29.46 -7.48 -1.05
CA TRP A 419 -29.97 -8.83 -1.34
C TRP A 419 -28.93 -9.94 -1.11
N CYS A 420 -28.17 -9.83 -0.02
CA CYS A 420 -27.03 -10.69 0.28
C CYS A 420 -26.97 -11.06 1.78
N HIS A 421 -26.40 -12.23 2.05
CA HIS A 421 -25.99 -12.64 3.40
C HIS A 421 -24.71 -11.91 3.84
N ILE A 422 -23.79 -11.63 2.90
CA ILE A 422 -22.47 -11.05 3.20
C ILE A 422 -21.95 -10.17 2.05
N GLY A 423 -21.19 -9.11 2.36
CA GLY A 423 -20.59 -8.21 1.36
C GLY A 423 -19.19 -8.67 0.90
N SER A 424 -18.84 -8.41 -0.36
CA SER A 424 -17.53 -8.78 -0.97
C SER A 424 -16.37 -7.79 -0.72
N THR A 425 -16.49 -6.89 0.26
CA THR A 425 -15.49 -5.84 0.53
C THR A 425 -15.09 -5.83 2.00
N ALA A 426 -14.05 -5.08 2.37
CA ALA A 426 -13.58 -4.91 3.75
C ALA A 426 -14.62 -4.28 4.73
N SER A 427 -15.84 -3.96 4.28
CA SER A 427 -17.01 -3.76 5.15
C SER A 427 -17.54 -5.04 5.80
N SER A 428 -17.11 -6.20 5.29
CA SER A 428 -17.48 -7.54 5.78
C SER A 428 -16.27 -8.46 5.68
N GLN A 429 -15.97 -8.97 4.47
CA GLN A 429 -14.75 -9.70 4.16
C GLN A 429 -14.33 -9.42 2.70
N TYR A 430 -13.04 -9.33 2.44
CA TYR A 430 -12.48 -9.03 1.12
C TYR A 430 -12.47 -10.25 0.20
N TYR A 431 -13.64 -10.54 -0.38
CA TYR A 431 -13.79 -11.56 -1.42
C TYR A 431 -13.24 -11.05 -2.76
N TYR A 432 -12.24 -11.73 -3.29
CA TYR A 432 -11.56 -11.44 -4.56
C TYR A 432 -11.91 -12.45 -5.68
N GLY A 433 -12.41 -13.63 -5.31
CA GLY A 433 -12.83 -14.67 -6.25
C GLY A 433 -11.67 -15.56 -6.74
N TYR A 434 -11.82 -16.14 -7.92
CA TYR A 434 -10.95 -17.21 -8.44
C TYR A 434 -9.47 -16.81 -8.54
N LEU A 435 -9.15 -15.53 -8.72
CA LEU A 435 -7.75 -15.06 -8.70
C LEU A 435 -7.05 -15.32 -7.35
N LYS A 436 -7.78 -15.41 -6.23
CA LYS A 436 -7.24 -15.78 -4.92
C LYS A 436 -7.08 -17.31 -4.76
N GLU A 437 -7.93 -18.11 -5.38
CA GLU A 437 -7.82 -19.58 -5.42
C GLU A 437 -6.49 -20.02 -6.05
N ILE A 438 -6.00 -19.27 -7.05
CA ILE A 438 -4.74 -19.55 -7.75
C ILE A 438 -3.53 -18.75 -7.23
N ALA A 439 -3.70 -17.86 -6.25
CA ALA A 439 -2.63 -16.96 -5.78
C ALA A 439 -1.56 -17.63 -4.90
N GLY A 440 -1.69 -18.92 -4.58
CA GLY A 440 -0.68 -19.71 -3.86
C GLY A 440 -1.28 -20.96 -3.19
N PRO A 441 -0.51 -22.06 -3.09
CA PRO A 441 -1.04 -23.38 -2.71
C PRO A 441 -1.59 -23.41 -1.27
N ASN A 442 -0.92 -22.74 -0.33
CA ASN A 442 -1.23 -22.84 1.10
C ASN A 442 -2.66 -22.40 1.45
N TRP A 443 -3.24 -21.45 0.71
CA TRP A 443 -4.57 -20.92 1.04
C TRP A 443 -5.69 -21.95 0.80
N VAL A 444 -5.74 -22.55 -0.39
CA VAL A 444 -6.74 -23.58 -0.72
C VAL A 444 -6.53 -24.82 0.16
N GLN A 445 -5.27 -25.18 0.46
CA GLN A 445 -4.94 -26.22 1.42
C GLN A 445 -5.49 -25.91 2.82
N ALA A 446 -5.27 -24.71 3.36
CA ALA A 446 -5.75 -24.30 4.68
C ALA A 446 -7.29 -24.28 4.81
N VAL A 447 -7.99 -23.86 3.76
CA VAL A 447 -9.46 -23.96 3.70
C VAL A 447 -9.89 -25.43 3.73
N ASN A 448 -9.28 -26.30 2.93
CA ASN A 448 -9.60 -27.73 2.90
C ASN A 448 -9.29 -28.45 4.22
N ASN A 449 -8.14 -28.17 4.85
CA ASN A 449 -7.72 -28.73 6.14
C ASN A 449 -8.69 -28.38 7.28
N THR A 450 -9.46 -27.29 7.13
CA THR A 450 -10.46 -26.82 8.10
C THR A 450 -11.89 -27.00 7.61
N SER A 451 -12.11 -27.71 6.49
CA SER A 451 -13.43 -27.83 5.83
C SER A 451 -14.52 -28.24 6.82
N GLY A 452 -15.63 -27.50 6.81
CA GLY A 452 -16.76 -27.70 7.73
C GLY A 452 -16.55 -27.25 9.18
N LYS A 453 -15.31 -27.05 9.69
CA LYS A 453 -15.09 -26.58 11.07
C LYS A 453 -15.50 -25.12 11.25
N VAL A 454 -16.29 -24.84 12.29
CA VAL A 454 -16.64 -23.50 12.76
C VAL A 454 -16.39 -23.34 14.27
N ILE A 455 -16.05 -22.12 14.67
CA ILE A 455 -15.75 -21.73 16.05
C ILE A 455 -17.08 -21.47 16.79
N THR A 456 -17.28 -22.11 17.94
CA THR A 456 -18.52 -22.02 18.73
C THR A 456 -18.27 -21.63 20.19
N TYR A 457 -19.26 -20.99 20.82
CA TYR A 457 -19.23 -20.55 22.22
C TYR A 457 -20.49 -21.03 22.98
N GLY A 458 -20.29 -21.64 24.15
CA GLY A 458 -21.34 -22.39 24.88
C GLY A 458 -22.43 -21.60 25.60
N GLY A 459 -22.47 -20.27 25.48
CA GLY A 459 -23.30 -19.40 26.32
C GLY A 459 -24.58 -18.82 25.72
N GLY A 460 -25.03 -19.28 24.54
CA GLY A 460 -26.31 -18.82 23.94
C GLY A 460 -26.33 -17.39 23.38
N TYR A 461 -25.18 -16.73 23.28
CA TYR A 461 -25.03 -15.35 22.77
C TYR A 461 -25.31 -15.19 21.27
N THR A 462 -25.43 -16.29 20.52
CA THR A 462 -25.69 -16.30 19.07
C THR A 462 -26.67 -17.42 18.71
N ARG A 463 -27.39 -17.30 17.59
CA ARG A 463 -28.52 -18.18 17.22
C ARG A 463 -28.20 -19.69 17.13
N SER A 464 -26.93 -20.05 16.97
CA SER A 464 -26.45 -21.43 16.81
C SER A 464 -25.22 -21.76 17.67
N GLY A 465 -24.80 -20.84 18.54
CA GLY A 465 -23.51 -20.90 19.23
C GLY A 465 -22.29 -20.56 18.36
N VAL A 466 -22.42 -20.49 17.02
CA VAL A 466 -21.33 -20.03 16.13
C VAL A 466 -21.03 -18.55 16.40
N ILE A 467 -19.75 -18.19 16.53
CA ILE A 467 -19.35 -16.82 16.87
C ILE A 467 -19.25 -15.89 15.66
N GLN A 468 -19.46 -14.58 15.84
CA GLN A 468 -18.99 -13.58 14.86
C GLN A 468 -17.48 -13.41 15.06
N ALA A 469 -16.70 -14.20 14.33
CA ALA A 469 -15.25 -14.21 14.45
C ALA A 469 -14.64 -12.98 13.74
N PHE A 470 -14.45 -11.90 14.50
CA PHE A 470 -13.74 -10.71 14.02
C PHE A 470 -12.23 -10.94 13.90
N TYR A 471 -11.58 -10.19 13.02
CA TYR A 471 -10.13 -10.24 12.81
C TYR A 471 -9.62 -8.92 12.25
N SER A 472 -8.33 -8.64 12.44
CA SER A 472 -7.68 -7.45 11.88
C SER A 472 -6.21 -7.70 11.58
N SER A 473 -5.62 -6.90 10.69
CA SER A 473 -4.27 -7.15 10.18
C SER A 473 -3.23 -7.16 11.29
N SER A 474 -3.24 -6.15 12.16
CA SER A 474 -2.30 -6.05 13.28
C SER A 474 -2.93 -5.30 14.44
N THR A 475 -2.68 -5.75 15.67
CA THR A 475 -2.92 -4.95 16.87
C THR A 475 -1.72 -4.03 17.16
N GLY A 476 -1.76 -3.33 18.30
CA GLY A 476 -0.64 -2.57 18.86
C GLY A 476 0.16 -3.34 19.92
N GLY A 477 0.21 -4.67 19.86
CA GLY A 477 0.83 -5.54 20.87
C GLY A 477 -0.15 -6.19 21.85
N LYS A 478 -1.44 -5.84 21.77
CA LYS A 478 -2.58 -6.44 22.49
C LYS A 478 -3.87 -6.25 21.70
N THR A 479 -4.77 -7.23 21.69
CA THR A 479 -6.11 -7.06 21.08
C THR A 479 -6.95 -6.04 21.84
N ASN A 480 -8.02 -5.56 21.19
CA ASN A 480 -9.12 -4.87 21.83
C ASN A 480 -10.27 -5.86 22.07
N ASP A 481 -11.04 -5.65 23.15
CA ASP A 481 -12.41 -6.16 23.20
C ASP A 481 -13.33 -5.40 22.21
N ASN A 482 -14.54 -5.91 22.01
CA ASN A 482 -15.48 -5.35 21.03
C ASN A 482 -16.12 -4.01 21.48
N ALA A 483 -16.08 -3.65 22.77
CA ALA A 483 -16.52 -2.35 23.24
C ALA A 483 -15.47 -1.26 22.98
N VAL A 484 -14.19 -1.53 23.22
CA VAL A 484 -13.08 -0.63 22.85
C VAL A 484 -13.00 -0.50 21.32
N GLY A 485 -12.88 -1.62 20.61
CA GLY A 485 -12.56 -1.66 19.18
C GLY A 485 -13.68 -1.18 18.25
N PHE A 486 -14.95 -1.37 18.64
CA PHE A 486 -16.12 -0.94 17.84
C PHE A 486 -17.03 0.07 18.53
N GLY A 487 -17.01 0.18 19.86
CA GLY A 487 -18.03 0.91 20.62
C GLY A 487 -19.31 0.10 20.81
N SER A 488 -19.22 -1.23 20.79
CA SER A 488 -20.36 -2.11 21.04
C SER A 488 -20.94 -1.85 22.43
N SER A 489 -22.26 -1.68 22.53
CA SER A 489 -23.00 -1.71 23.81
C SER A 489 -23.05 -3.11 24.42
N THR A 490 -22.88 -4.14 23.59
CA THR A 490 -22.91 -5.55 24.01
C THR A 490 -21.49 -6.07 24.03
N VAL A 491 -20.93 -6.26 25.23
CA VAL A 491 -19.62 -6.91 25.41
C VAL A 491 -19.79 -8.41 25.15
N TRP A 492 -18.89 -9.01 24.37
CA TRP A 492 -18.97 -10.42 23.99
C TRP A 492 -17.89 -11.23 24.71
N PRO A 493 -18.24 -12.27 25.49
CA PRO A 493 -17.33 -12.87 26.47
C PRO A 493 -16.11 -13.57 25.86
N TYR A 494 -16.19 -13.98 24.60
CA TYR A 494 -15.07 -14.56 23.86
C TYR A 494 -14.17 -13.53 23.16
N LEU A 495 -14.59 -12.26 23.03
CA LEU A 495 -13.81 -11.18 22.42
C LEU A 495 -13.11 -10.35 23.50
N GLN A 496 -12.15 -10.96 24.19
CA GLN A 496 -11.41 -10.32 25.28
C GLN A 496 -10.16 -9.59 24.77
N THR A 497 -9.68 -8.63 25.56
CA THR A 497 -8.32 -8.08 25.40
C THR A 497 -7.31 -9.16 25.81
N VAL A 498 -6.52 -9.64 24.86
CA VAL A 498 -5.41 -10.58 25.05
C VAL A 498 -4.10 -9.94 24.64
N ASP A 499 -2.99 -10.44 25.16
CA ASP A 499 -1.67 -10.04 24.67
C ASP A 499 -1.49 -10.46 23.21
N ASP A 500 -0.75 -9.66 22.44
CA ASP A 500 -0.44 -9.95 21.04
C ASP A 500 0.97 -9.44 20.66
N PRO A 501 2.02 -9.77 21.44
CA PRO A 501 3.39 -9.26 21.24
C PRO A 501 3.92 -9.53 19.83
N TRP A 502 3.56 -10.67 19.24
CA TRP A 502 3.93 -11.06 17.88
C TRP A 502 3.52 -10.03 16.81
N SER A 503 2.48 -9.23 17.04
CA SER A 503 2.10 -8.15 16.11
C SER A 503 3.07 -6.97 16.11
N ILE A 504 3.79 -6.72 17.20
CA ILE A 504 4.84 -5.68 17.26
C ILE A 504 6.25 -6.28 17.21
N ASP A 505 6.38 -7.60 17.10
CA ASP A 505 7.66 -8.28 17.06
C ASP A 505 8.34 -8.17 15.68
N ASN A 506 9.59 -7.71 15.68
CA ASN A 506 10.39 -7.48 14.48
C ASN A 506 10.63 -8.76 13.65
N ARG A 507 10.77 -9.94 14.27
CA ARG A 507 11.03 -11.22 13.57
C ARG A 507 9.88 -11.64 12.67
N VAL A 508 8.65 -11.23 13.00
CA VAL A 508 7.43 -11.53 12.25
C VAL A 508 7.38 -10.77 10.92
N GLY A 509 8.18 -9.70 10.75
CA GLY A 509 8.24 -8.90 9.53
C GLY A 509 7.02 -8.00 9.31
N ASN A 510 6.36 -7.58 10.39
CA ASN A 510 5.12 -6.83 10.29
C ASN A 510 5.35 -5.35 9.91
N SER A 511 5.09 -5.01 8.65
CA SER A 511 5.10 -3.62 8.14
C SER A 511 4.10 -2.67 8.84
N LYS A 512 3.21 -3.17 9.70
CA LYS A 512 2.19 -2.43 10.46
C LYS A 512 2.48 -2.36 11.96
N ALA A 513 3.62 -2.90 12.43
CA ALA A 513 4.04 -2.79 13.83
C ALA A 513 4.27 -1.32 14.28
N ALA A 514 4.52 -0.43 13.31
CA ALA A 514 4.81 0.98 13.52
C ALA A 514 4.17 1.85 12.42
N TRP A 515 3.83 3.09 12.79
CA TRP A 515 3.60 4.20 11.87
C TRP A 515 3.79 5.52 12.63
N SER A 516 4.06 6.60 11.88
CA SER A 516 4.08 7.96 12.43
C SER A 516 3.59 8.97 11.40
N TYR A 517 2.94 10.04 11.88
CA TYR A 517 2.45 11.14 11.07
C TYR A 517 2.59 12.46 11.85
N ASP A 518 3.23 13.46 11.26
CA ASP A 518 3.28 14.81 11.80
C ASP A 518 2.10 15.66 11.30
N PHE A 519 1.47 16.41 12.19
CA PHE A 519 0.47 17.42 11.82
C PHE A 519 0.78 18.77 12.45
N THR A 520 0.80 19.81 11.64
CA THR A 520 0.71 21.20 12.10
C THR A 520 -0.65 21.45 12.76
N THR A 521 -0.69 22.43 13.67
CA THR A 521 -1.96 22.91 14.26
C THR A 521 -2.98 23.35 13.20
N TYR A 522 -2.53 23.86 12.05
CA TYR A 522 -3.36 24.13 10.88
C TYR A 522 -4.12 22.88 10.41
N GLN A 523 -3.40 21.82 10.05
CA GLN A 523 -3.99 20.58 9.53
C GLN A 523 -4.95 19.95 10.55
N LEU A 524 -4.58 19.94 11.84
CA LEU A 524 -5.45 19.46 12.92
C LEU A 524 -6.73 20.30 13.02
N SER A 525 -6.63 21.63 12.98
CA SER A 525 -7.79 22.53 13.09
C SER A 525 -8.79 22.33 11.95
N LYS A 526 -8.31 22.07 10.72
CA LYS A 526 -9.16 21.85 9.54
C LYS A 526 -9.79 20.45 9.52
N ASN A 527 -9.05 19.41 9.90
CA ASN A 527 -9.49 18.02 9.78
C ASN A 527 -10.36 17.54 10.96
N ILE A 528 -10.23 18.15 12.15
CA ILE A 528 -10.96 17.74 13.36
C ILE A 528 -12.31 18.46 13.43
N LEU A 529 -13.38 17.78 12.98
CA LEU A 529 -14.73 18.33 12.85
C LEU A 529 -15.65 18.01 14.04
N CYS A 530 -16.44 18.99 14.46
CA CYS A 530 -17.47 18.94 15.50
C CYS A 530 -18.84 19.09 14.83
N GLY A 531 -19.50 17.97 14.52
CA GLY A 531 -20.49 17.94 13.44
C GLY A 531 -19.80 18.23 12.10
N ASP A 532 -20.43 18.98 11.23
CA ASP A 532 -19.92 19.29 9.88
C ASP A 532 -18.93 20.48 9.83
N THR A 533 -18.49 20.99 10.99
CA THR A 533 -17.66 22.22 11.06
C THR A 533 -16.39 22.02 11.91
N PRO A 534 -15.28 22.73 11.61
CA PRO A 534 -14.05 22.69 12.41
C PRO A 534 -14.26 22.95 13.90
N CYS A 535 -13.85 22.00 14.76
CA CYS A 535 -13.93 22.11 16.23
C CYS A 535 -13.20 23.36 16.77
N PHE A 536 -12.16 23.80 16.08
CA PHE A 536 -11.27 24.87 16.46
C PHE A 536 -11.01 25.79 15.27
N ASP A 537 -10.50 27.00 15.55
CA ASP A 537 -9.83 27.86 14.56
C ASP A 537 -8.31 27.89 14.80
N ALA A 538 -7.86 27.41 15.96
CA ALA A 538 -6.46 27.21 16.35
C ALA A 538 -6.42 26.07 17.38
N ILE A 539 -5.45 25.16 17.30
CA ILE A 539 -5.19 24.12 18.31
C ILE A 539 -3.85 24.42 18.97
N THR A 540 -3.78 24.26 20.29
CA THR A 540 -2.57 24.50 21.11
C THR A 540 -2.10 23.24 21.85
N ASP A 541 -2.93 22.20 21.92
CA ASP A 541 -2.57 20.91 22.52
C ASP A 541 -3.51 19.82 21.96
N ILE A 542 -2.96 18.65 21.63
CA ILE A 542 -3.73 17.43 21.33
C ILE A 542 -2.98 16.23 21.91
N TYR A 543 -3.67 15.40 22.68
CA TYR A 543 -3.07 14.29 23.41
C TYR A 543 -4.08 13.19 23.75
N VAL A 544 -3.61 11.95 23.87
CA VAL A 544 -4.40 10.87 24.44
C VAL A 544 -4.59 11.16 25.93
N SER A 545 -5.84 11.31 26.35
CA SER A 545 -6.24 11.56 27.74
C SER A 545 -6.87 10.33 28.42
N GLY A 546 -7.12 9.27 27.65
CA GLY A 546 -7.53 7.96 28.15
C GLY A 546 -7.14 6.86 27.16
N ALA A 547 -6.60 5.76 27.67
CA ALA A 547 -6.26 4.57 26.91
C ALA A 547 -6.93 3.32 27.55
N ALA A 548 -7.19 2.31 26.72
CA ALA A 548 -7.60 0.99 27.18
C ALA A 548 -6.39 0.18 27.67
N THR A 549 -6.65 -0.94 28.36
CA THR A 549 -5.62 -1.93 28.76
C THR A 549 -4.83 -2.52 27.59
N SER A 550 -5.37 -2.39 26.38
CA SER A 550 -4.74 -2.76 25.10
C SER A 550 -3.76 -1.72 24.54
N GLY A 551 -3.68 -0.52 25.15
CA GLY A 551 -2.95 0.63 24.60
C GLY A 551 -3.71 1.40 23.50
N ALA A 552 -4.96 1.04 23.19
CA ALA A 552 -5.79 1.79 22.25
C ALA A 552 -6.35 3.07 22.89
N ALA A 553 -6.31 4.20 22.18
CA ALA A 553 -6.80 5.49 22.65
C ALA A 553 -8.35 5.47 22.77
N THR A 554 -8.85 5.48 24.01
CA THR A 554 -10.29 5.55 24.31
C THR A 554 -10.78 7.00 24.32
N GLU A 555 -9.94 7.93 24.78
CA GLU A 555 -10.20 9.36 24.80
C GLU A 555 -8.97 10.18 24.37
N VAL A 556 -9.21 11.19 23.54
CA VAL A 556 -8.25 12.21 23.10
C VAL A 556 -8.80 13.56 23.50
N THR A 557 -8.01 14.37 24.20
CA THR A 557 -8.34 15.75 24.56
C THR A 557 -7.61 16.71 23.61
N MET A 558 -8.31 17.75 23.18
CA MET A 558 -7.76 18.87 22.41
C MET A 558 -8.04 20.18 23.14
N LYS A 559 -7.04 21.07 23.18
CA LYS A 559 -7.15 22.45 23.67
C LYS A 559 -6.84 23.42 22.53
N GLY A 560 -7.46 24.59 22.54
CA GLY A 560 -7.24 25.60 21.51
C GLY A 560 -8.25 26.73 21.59
N TYR A 561 -8.49 27.40 20.47
CA TYR A 561 -9.42 28.52 20.36
C TYR A 561 -10.50 28.29 19.32
N LYS A 562 -11.71 28.83 19.58
CA LYS A 562 -12.80 28.95 18.60
C LYS A 562 -13.45 30.33 18.75
N ASN A 563 -13.60 31.06 17.65
CA ASN A 563 -14.12 32.43 17.64
C ASN A 563 -13.39 33.38 18.63
N GLY A 564 -12.09 33.16 18.88
CA GLY A 564 -11.29 33.90 19.86
C GLY A 564 -11.41 33.45 21.32
N ALA A 565 -12.41 32.63 21.67
CA ALA A 565 -12.56 32.05 23.01
C ALA A 565 -11.76 30.75 23.15
N ALA A 566 -11.16 30.52 24.33
CA ALA A 566 -10.51 29.26 24.64
C ALA A 566 -11.54 28.11 24.72
N ARG A 567 -11.17 26.94 24.19
CA ARG A 567 -12.03 25.77 24.08
C ARG A 567 -11.26 24.49 24.40
N THR A 568 -11.94 23.55 25.06
CA THR A 568 -11.50 22.16 25.19
C THR A 568 -12.53 21.26 24.52
N VAL A 569 -12.07 20.23 23.82
CA VAL A 569 -12.90 19.20 23.18
C VAL A 569 -12.34 17.82 23.55
N LYS A 570 -13.23 16.83 23.75
CA LYS A 570 -12.89 15.42 23.94
C LYS A 570 -13.51 14.60 22.80
N LYS A 571 -12.76 13.64 22.27
CA LYS A 571 -13.17 12.70 21.20
C LYS A 571 -12.63 11.31 21.51
N SER A 572 -13.23 10.26 20.95
CA SER A 572 -12.63 8.92 21.03
C SER A 572 -11.47 8.77 20.03
N GLY A 573 -10.47 7.94 20.35
CA GLY A 573 -9.37 7.66 19.43
C GLY A 573 -9.84 7.06 18.10
N ARG A 574 -10.97 6.35 18.09
CA ARG A 574 -11.64 5.86 16.86
C ARG A 574 -12.20 7.00 16.00
N ASN A 575 -12.66 8.11 16.59
CA ASN A 575 -13.09 9.28 15.84
C ASN A 575 -11.90 10.06 15.27
N ILE A 576 -10.82 10.22 16.05
CA ILE A 576 -9.56 10.82 15.59
C ILE A 576 -8.92 10.00 14.46
N LYS A 577 -8.86 8.67 14.60
CA LYS A 577 -8.47 7.74 13.52
C LYS A 577 -9.20 8.05 12.22
N SER A 578 -10.52 8.18 12.28
CA SER A 578 -11.36 8.40 11.09
C SER A 578 -11.19 9.80 10.49
N GLN A 579 -10.91 10.82 11.30
CA GLN A 579 -10.74 12.20 10.85
C GLN A 579 -9.31 12.52 10.35
N LEU A 580 -8.30 11.80 10.83
CA LEU A 580 -6.89 11.98 10.43
C LEU A 580 -6.34 10.86 9.52
N GLY A 581 -7.15 9.84 9.20
CA GLY A 581 -6.80 8.77 8.26
C GLY A 581 -5.89 7.66 8.81
N PHE A 582 -5.80 7.48 10.13
CA PHE A 582 -4.90 6.51 10.74
C PHE A 582 -5.29 5.06 10.46
N THR A 583 -4.29 4.17 10.43
CA THR A 583 -4.46 2.73 10.20
C THR A 583 -5.15 2.04 11.37
N SER A 584 -4.93 2.53 12.59
CA SER A 584 -5.48 2.02 13.85
C SER A 584 -5.89 3.16 14.80
N HIS A 585 -6.34 2.80 16.00
CA HIS A 585 -6.48 3.75 17.12
C HIS A 585 -5.56 3.40 18.30
N TYR A 586 -4.51 2.60 18.06
CA TYR A 586 -3.35 2.46 18.94
C TYR A 586 -2.36 3.56 18.56
N PHE A 587 -2.39 4.68 19.28
CA PHE A 587 -1.42 5.76 19.10
C PHE A 587 -1.16 6.53 20.41
N LYS A 588 -0.14 7.37 20.36
CA LYS A 588 0.19 8.43 21.31
C LYS A 588 0.73 9.64 20.55
N THR A 589 0.74 10.80 21.21
CA THR A 589 1.23 12.06 20.64
C THR A 589 2.60 12.45 21.21
N SER A 590 3.25 13.43 20.61
CA SER A 590 4.43 14.12 21.16
C SER A 590 4.11 15.15 22.26
N SER A 591 2.83 15.31 22.65
CA SER A 591 2.45 16.24 23.71
C SER A 591 2.91 15.75 25.08
N ALA A 592 3.48 16.65 25.89
CA ALA A 592 3.77 16.38 27.30
C ALA A 592 2.52 16.14 28.16
N SER A 593 1.31 16.38 27.61
CA SER A 593 0.03 16.04 28.24
C SER A 593 -0.39 14.58 28.04
N ASP A 594 0.28 13.80 27.18
CA ASP A 594 -0.16 12.46 26.76
C ASP A 594 0.04 11.39 27.83
N VAL A 595 -1.01 10.62 28.13
CA VAL A 595 -1.00 9.57 29.16
C VAL A 595 -0.85 8.15 28.61
N SER A 596 -0.63 8.00 27.30
CA SER A 596 -0.60 6.69 26.63
C SER A 596 0.70 5.94 26.89
N THR A 597 0.59 4.80 27.58
CA THR A 597 1.68 3.84 27.81
C THR A 597 1.98 2.95 26.60
N LEU A 598 1.46 3.28 25.41
CA LEU A 598 1.59 2.44 24.21
C LEU A 598 3.06 2.27 23.78
N SER A 599 3.51 1.01 23.77
CA SER A 599 4.69 0.57 23.04
C SER A 599 4.42 0.65 21.53
N VAL A 600 5.15 1.50 20.83
CA VAL A 600 5.16 1.55 19.37
C VAL A 600 6.29 0.64 18.90
N GLY A 601 6.00 -0.25 17.94
CA GLY A 601 6.96 -1.21 17.42
C GLY A 601 7.89 -0.61 16.35
N PRO A 602 8.60 -1.48 15.59
CA PRO A 602 8.82 -2.89 15.88
C PRO A 602 9.82 -3.07 17.04
N VAL A 603 9.58 -4.06 17.89
CA VAL A 603 10.43 -4.40 19.06
C VAL A 603 10.83 -5.88 19.00
N THR A 604 11.82 -6.30 19.80
CA THR A 604 12.11 -7.72 20.02
C THR A 604 11.42 -8.18 21.29
N VAL A 605 10.57 -9.22 21.26
CA VAL A 605 9.91 -9.74 22.46
C VAL A 605 10.58 -11.02 22.97
N ASN A 606 11.18 -10.94 24.15
CA ASN A 606 11.76 -12.09 24.85
C ASN A 606 10.65 -12.96 25.45
N THR A 607 10.61 -14.24 25.09
CA THR A 607 9.54 -15.19 25.48
C THR A 607 9.94 -16.15 26.60
N THR A 608 11.14 -16.01 27.19
CA THR A 608 11.61 -16.82 28.32
C THR A 608 10.85 -16.48 29.61
N SER A 609 9.97 -17.39 30.03
CA SER A 609 9.18 -17.26 31.26
C SER A 609 10.02 -17.40 32.52
N THR A 610 10.06 -16.36 33.36
CA THR A 610 10.51 -16.48 34.76
C THR A 610 9.36 -17.00 35.62
N SER A 611 9.61 -18.00 36.46
CA SER A 611 8.57 -18.63 37.29
C SER A 611 8.19 -17.82 38.53
N SER A 612 6.87 -17.72 38.76
CA SER A 612 6.21 -17.53 40.07
C SER A 612 6.68 -16.40 41.01
N SER A 613 5.84 -15.38 41.18
CA SER A 613 5.19 -15.08 42.48
C SER A 613 4.28 -13.84 42.38
N SER A 614 3.52 -13.56 43.44
CA SER A 614 2.60 -12.41 43.51
C SER A 614 3.32 -11.06 43.65
N THR A 615 2.58 -9.98 43.34
CA THR A 615 2.95 -8.55 43.50
C THR A 615 4.11 -8.00 42.66
N GLY A 616 3.80 -7.04 41.77
CA GLY A 616 4.74 -5.96 41.43
C GLY A 616 5.77 -6.21 40.33
N GLY A 617 5.46 -6.99 39.30
CA GLY A 617 6.37 -7.20 38.16
C GLY A 617 6.60 -5.92 37.35
N SER A 618 7.74 -5.24 37.57
CA SER A 618 8.18 -4.13 36.71
C SER A 618 8.65 -4.65 35.35
N VAL A 619 8.09 -4.10 34.26
CA VAL A 619 8.69 -4.24 32.93
C VAL A 619 10.02 -3.48 32.95
N VAL A 620 11.13 -4.17 32.69
CA VAL A 620 12.45 -3.53 32.57
C VAL A 620 12.47 -2.68 31.30
N THR A 621 12.26 -1.38 31.45
CA THR A 621 12.23 -0.41 30.35
C THR A 621 13.64 0.03 29.96
N SER A 622 14.32 -0.78 29.14
CA SER A 622 15.50 -0.33 28.39
C SER A 622 15.07 0.63 27.28
N SER A 623 14.94 1.91 27.65
CA SER A 623 14.79 3.00 26.67
C SER A 623 16.16 3.34 26.07
N GLY A 624 16.42 2.81 24.88
CA GLY A 624 17.67 3.01 24.15
C GLY A 624 17.75 2.10 22.93
N ASP A 625 18.42 2.58 21.88
CA ASP A 625 18.58 1.84 20.63
C ASP A 625 19.40 0.55 20.81
N THR A 626 18.91 -0.57 20.30
CA THR A 626 19.68 -1.83 20.19
C THR A 626 19.14 -2.65 19.02
N ALA A 627 20.01 -3.05 18.09
CA ALA A 627 19.62 -3.85 16.92
C ALA A 627 19.78 -5.37 17.17
N GLN A 628 19.13 -6.23 16.35
CA GLN A 628 18.93 -7.66 16.65
C GLN A 628 19.28 -8.66 15.51
N TYR A 629 20.50 -8.56 14.98
CA TYR A 629 21.12 -9.43 13.97
C TYR A 629 22.61 -9.61 14.37
N ALA A 630 23.61 -9.77 13.47
CA ALA A 630 25.04 -9.68 13.83
C ALA A 630 25.81 -8.69 12.92
N THR A 631 26.83 -7.94 13.38
CA THR A 631 27.61 -6.94 12.58
C THR A 631 29.09 -7.27 12.42
N SER A 632 29.79 -6.48 11.61
CA SER A 632 31.07 -5.95 12.07
C SER A 632 31.22 -4.48 11.71
N SER A 633 31.69 -3.63 12.63
CA SER A 633 32.05 -2.24 12.32
C SER A 633 33.23 -2.18 11.33
N SER A 634 34.19 -3.11 11.42
CA SER A 634 35.26 -3.29 10.43
C SER A 634 34.73 -3.82 9.09
N GLY A 635 33.74 -4.70 9.12
CA GLY A 635 33.06 -5.20 7.93
C GLY A 635 32.27 -4.12 7.22
N LEU A 636 31.55 -3.30 8.00
CA LEU A 636 30.87 -2.12 7.49
C LEU A 636 31.91 -1.17 6.90
N LEU A 637 33.06 -0.96 7.55
CA LEU A 637 34.13 -0.14 6.99
C LEU A 637 34.68 -0.68 5.66
N TYR A 638 34.84 -1.99 5.46
CA TYR A 638 35.21 -2.56 4.16
C TYR A 638 34.13 -2.28 3.09
N LEU A 639 32.88 -2.56 3.41
CA LEU A 639 31.73 -2.34 2.53
C LEU A 639 31.50 -0.85 2.20
N SER A 640 31.75 0.02 3.19
CA SER A 640 31.68 1.49 3.20
C SER A 640 32.80 2.13 2.40
N LYS A 641 34.04 1.65 2.59
CA LYS A 641 35.23 2.11 1.86
C LYS A 641 35.16 1.71 0.39
N ALA A 642 34.59 0.55 0.08
CA ALA A 642 34.46 0.03 -1.27
C ALA A 642 33.15 0.42 -2.00
N GLY A 643 32.22 1.10 -1.31
CA GLY A 643 30.94 1.49 -1.91
C GLY A 643 30.09 0.30 -2.39
N LEU A 644 30.19 -0.85 -1.72
CA LEU A 644 29.34 -2.02 -2.05
C LEU A 644 27.93 -1.86 -1.49
N LEU A 645 27.79 -0.91 -0.58
CA LEU A 645 26.57 -0.32 -0.04
C LEU A 645 26.65 1.16 -0.41
N ASP A 646 25.53 1.84 -0.65
CA ASP A 646 25.52 3.29 -0.62
C ASP A 646 25.86 3.75 0.83
N LYS A 647 26.14 5.05 1.03
CA LYS A 647 26.59 5.67 2.29
C LYS A 647 25.51 5.64 3.41
N CYS A 648 25.51 6.50 4.44
CA CYS A 648 24.30 6.60 5.29
C CYS A 648 24.20 7.89 6.13
N SER A 649 23.08 8.61 5.97
CA SER A 649 22.79 9.91 6.60
C SER A 649 22.16 9.86 8.01
N GLN A 650 22.45 8.81 8.79
CA GLN A 650 21.87 8.57 10.12
C GLN A 650 22.99 8.19 11.12
N SER A 651 22.71 7.89 12.40
CA SER A 651 23.76 7.50 13.35
C SER A 651 24.35 6.13 13.01
N SER A 652 25.56 5.81 13.48
CA SER A 652 26.12 4.44 13.36
C SER A 652 25.37 3.35 14.16
N THR A 653 24.14 3.59 14.66
CA THR A 653 23.21 2.57 15.17
C THR A 653 21.84 2.61 14.45
N ALA A 654 21.55 3.71 13.74
CA ALA A 654 20.41 3.82 12.82
C ALA A 654 20.80 3.42 11.39
N CYS A 655 21.99 3.84 10.92
CA CYS A 655 22.92 3.18 9.97
C CYS A 655 23.51 1.89 10.54
N GLN A 656 23.31 1.68 11.83
CA GLN A 656 23.16 0.34 12.39
C GLN A 656 21.88 -0.35 11.69
N ASN A 657 21.30 -1.52 12.02
CA ASN A 657 19.88 -1.98 11.74
C ASN A 657 19.32 -2.46 10.34
N LYS A 658 18.98 -1.59 9.35
CA LYS A 658 18.10 -1.83 8.14
C LYS A 658 18.44 -3.06 7.23
N THR A 659 17.45 -3.48 6.41
CA THR A 659 17.52 -4.58 5.41
C THR A 659 18.23 -4.26 4.08
N ILE A 660 18.98 -5.23 3.54
CA ILE A 660 19.64 -5.17 2.23
C ILE A 660 18.70 -5.51 1.06
N THR A 661 18.85 -4.84 -0.08
CA THR A 661 18.09 -5.11 -1.32
C THR A 661 18.82 -6.10 -2.26
N ARG A 662 18.13 -6.63 -3.28
CA ARG A 662 18.70 -7.64 -4.20
C ARG A 662 19.89 -7.10 -4.98
N GLU A 663 19.87 -5.81 -5.30
CA GLU A 663 20.96 -5.13 -5.98
C GLU A 663 22.22 -4.93 -5.12
N GLU A 664 22.05 -4.41 -3.90
CA GLU A 664 23.14 -4.26 -2.91
C GLU A 664 23.77 -5.63 -2.63
N ALA A 665 22.94 -6.67 -2.52
CA ALA A 665 23.42 -8.05 -2.37
C ALA A 665 24.25 -8.54 -3.56
N ALA A 666 23.86 -8.25 -4.80
CA ALA A 666 24.63 -8.61 -5.99
C ALA A 666 26.02 -7.98 -5.97
N ALA A 667 26.10 -6.68 -5.68
CA ALA A 667 27.36 -5.95 -5.62
C ALA A 667 28.30 -6.44 -4.54
N VAL A 668 27.77 -6.71 -3.33
CA VAL A 668 28.57 -7.33 -2.27
C VAL A 668 29.11 -8.66 -2.73
N VAL A 669 28.26 -9.60 -3.20
CA VAL A 669 28.77 -10.94 -3.57
C VAL A 669 29.68 -10.88 -4.80
N ALA A 670 29.49 -9.94 -5.73
CA ALA A 670 30.33 -9.81 -6.91
C ALA A 670 31.76 -9.39 -6.55
N VAL A 671 31.94 -8.30 -5.79
CA VAL A 671 33.28 -7.86 -5.39
C VAL A 671 33.91 -8.82 -4.36
N THR A 672 33.10 -9.41 -3.48
CA THR A 672 33.54 -10.47 -2.56
C THR A 672 34.06 -11.68 -3.35
N GLY A 673 33.31 -12.17 -4.33
CA GLY A 673 33.68 -13.33 -5.14
C GLY A 673 34.79 -13.07 -6.16
N GLY A 674 35.08 -11.80 -6.49
CA GLY A 674 35.92 -11.45 -7.64
C GLY A 674 35.21 -11.72 -8.98
N ILE A 675 33.88 -11.56 -9.03
CA ILE A 675 33.06 -11.72 -10.23
C ILE A 675 33.33 -10.54 -11.19
N PRO A 676 33.57 -10.81 -12.49
CA PRO A 676 33.69 -9.77 -13.51
C PRO A 676 32.42 -8.91 -13.62
N LEU A 677 32.62 -7.59 -13.56
CA LEU A 677 31.57 -6.56 -13.61
C LEU A 677 31.27 -6.07 -15.04
N ASP A 678 31.89 -6.71 -16.04
CA ASP A 678 31.67 -6.53 -17.47
C ASP A 678 30.62 -7.50 -18.05
N ALA A 679 29.95 -8.28 -17.18
CA ALA A 679 28.87 -9.19 -17.54
C ALA A 679 27.74 -8.45 -18.30
N PRO A 680 27.29 -8.94 -19.47
CA PRO A 680 26.27 -8.26 -20.27
C PRO A 680 24.91 -8.14 -19.57
N ASN A 681 24.16 -7.07 -19.87
CA ASN A 681 22.86 -6.80 -19.25
C ASN A 681 21.89 -7.98 -19.39
N ALA A 682 21.40 -8.49 -18.26
CA ALA A 682 20.78 -9.81 -18.15
C ALA A 682 19.37 -9.78 -17.55
N TYR A 683 18.97 -8.67 -16.90
CA TYR A 683 17.58 -8.35 -16.63
C TYR A 683 17.21 -7.02 -17.30
N SER A 684 16.14 -6.36 -16.84
CA SER A 684 15.62 -5.12 -17.44
C SER A 684 14.89 -4.21 -16.45
N ASP A 685 14.78 -4.65 -15.19
CA ASP A 685 14.24 -3.92 -14.06
C ASP A 685 15.35 -3.49 -13.08
N ASP A 686 16.57 -3.99 -13.25
CA ASP A 686 17.81 -3.51 -12.63
C ASP A 686 18.52 -2.40 -13.42
N ASP A 687 18.00 -2.01 -14.59
CA ASP A 687 18.40 -0.85 -15.41
C ASP A 687 18.29 0.52 -14.68
N GLN A 688 17.93 0.52 -13.39
CA GLN A 688 17.86 1.68 -12.50
C GLN A 688 18.75 1.51 -11.24
N SER A 689 19.64 0.52 -11.27
CA SER A 689 20.52 0.15 -10.16
C SER A 689 21.95 0.60 -10.39
N ILE A 690 22.58 1.20 -9.38
CA ILE A 690 24.03 1.47 -9.43
C ILE A 690 24.87 0.19 -9.35
N TYR A 691 24.24 -0.93 -8.99
CA TYR A 691 24.83 -2.25 -8.88
C TYR A 691 24.56 -3.14 -10.10
N GLN A 692 23.92 -2.60 -11.14
CA GLN A 692 23.56 -3.30 -12.37
C GLN A 692 24.68 -4.18 -12.92
N GLN A 693 25.92 -3.69 -12.98
CA GLN A 693 27.09 -4.47 -13.42
C GLN A 693 27.30 -5.77 -12.62
N ALA A 694 27.07 -5.76 -11.31
CA ALA A 694 27.13 -6.95 -10.48
C ALA A 694 25.90 -7.84 -10.66
N ILE A 695 24.70 -7.25 -10.66
CA ILE A 695 23.42 -7.95 -10.88
C ILE A 695 23.46 -8.76 -12.18
N ASN A 696 24.06 -8.19 -13.21
CA ASN A 696 24.24 -8.83 -14.50
C ASN A 696 25.22 -10.01 -14.49
N GLY A 697 26.22 -9.99 -13.60
CA GLY A 697 27.05 -11.17 -13.34
C GLY A 697 26.24 -12.33 -12.75
N MET A 698 25.28 -12.04 -11.86
CA MET A 698 24.51 -13.05 -11.10
C MET A 698 23.95 -14.21 -11.96
N PRO A 699 23.23 -13.98 -13.08
CA PRO A 699 22.70 -15.06 -13.91
C PRO A 699 23.77 -15.93 -14.58
N TYR A 700 24.92 -15.38 -15.00
CA TYR A 700 25.99 -16.17 -15.63
C TYR A 700 26.63 -17.17 -14.66
N TYR A 701 26.66 -16.83 -13.38
CA TYR A 701 27.13 -17.71 -12.30
C TYR A 701 25.98 -18.44 -11.58
N GLY A 702 24.81 -18.50 -12.22
CA GLY A 702 23.69 -19.32 -11.79
C GLY A 702 23.01 -18.86 -10.50
N MET A 703 23.00 -17.56 -10.20
CA MET A 703 22.41 -16.97 -8.98
C MET A 703 21.00 -16.42 -9.21
N GLN A 704 20.55 -16.24 -10.46
CA GLN A 704 19.15 -15.88 -10.77
C GLN A 704 18.14 -16.85 -10.17
N VAL A 705 18.52 -18.13 -10.05
CA VAL A 705 17.66 -19.15 -9.45
C VAL A 705 17.40 -18.90 -7.96
N CYS A 706 18.32 -18.25 -7.23
CA CYS A 706 18.21 -18.01 -5.79
C CYS A 706 16.88 -17.34 -5.42
N PHE A 707 16.47 -16.36 -6.23
CA PHE A 707 15.24 -15.57 -6.08
C PHE A 707 13.99 -16.21 -6.69
N GLY A 708 14.14 -17.27 -7.48
CA GLY A 708 13.04 -17.90 -8.21
C GLY A 708 12.39 -17.03 -9.30
N SER A 709 12.97 -15.87 -9.63
CA SER A 709 12.46 -14.93 -10.63
C SER A 709 13.42 -14.85 -11.84
N PRO A 710 13.19 -15.65 -12.90
CA PRO A 710 14.15 -15.80 -14.00
C PRO A 710 14.04 -14.73 -15.11
N PHE A 711 13.09 -13.80 -15.02
CA PHE A 711 12.81 -12.80 -16.07
C PHE A 711 12.89 -11.34 -15.60
N GLN A 712 12.90 -11.12 -14.28
CA GLN A 712 12.96 -9.82 -13.61
C GLN A 712 13.68 -10.01 -12.28
N TYR A 713 14.63 -9.15 -11.94
CA TYR A 713 15.44 -9.29 -10.74
C TYR A 713 14.72 -8.81 -9.46
N LEU A 714 13.81 -7.85 -9.63
CA LEU A 714 13.14 -7.05 -8.61
C LEU A 714 14.16 -6.43 -7.64
N PRO A 715 15.02 -5.51 -8.13
CA PRO A 715 16.26 -5.14 -7.43
C PRO A 715 16.01 -4.52 -6.06
N LYS A 716 15.00 -3.65 -5.98
CA LYS A 716 14.58 -2.94 -4.76
C LYS A 716 13.71 -3.80 -3.83
N GLU A 717 13.43 -5.07 -4.14
CA GLU A 717 12.94 -6.00 -3.11
C GLU A 717 14.07 -6.29 -2.11
N ALA A 718 13.73 -6.41 -0.84
CA ALA A 718 14.67 -6.88 0.17
C ALA A 718 15.01 -8.36 -0.07
N VAL A 719 16.23 -8.77 0.24
CA VAL A 719 16.73 -10.16 0.08
C VAL A 719 16.38 -11.00 1.30
N THR A 720 15.95 -12.27 1.15
CA THR A 720 15.87 -13.22 2.28
C THR A 720 17.24 -13.82 2.64
N ARG A 721 17.39 -14.32 3.86
CA ARG A 721 18.69 -14.86 4.32
C ARG A 721 19.14 -16.08 3.51
N ASP A 722 18.21 -16.92 3.05
CA ASP A 722 18.54 -18.05 2.16
C ASP A 722 18.80 -17.65 0.71
N GLU A 723 18.10 -16.64 0.19
CA GLU A 723 18.43 -16.00 -1.09
C GLU A 723 19.88 -15.46 -1.07
N PHE A 724 20.30 -14.77 0.00
CA PHE A 724 21.68 -14.25 0.11
C PHE A 724 22.73 -15.35 0.27
N ALA A 725 22.46 -16.36 1.10
CA ALA A 725 23.38 -17.50 1.28
C ALA A 725 23.60 -18.26 -0.04
N CYS A 726 22.54 -18.43 -0.84
CA CYS A 726 22.62 -18.97 -2.20
C CYS A 726 23.58 -18.17 -3.08
N MET A 727 23.45 -16.84 -3.10
CA MET A 727 24.31 -15.96 -3.90
C MET A 727 25.78 -16.01 -3.44
N LEU A 728 26.04 -15.84 -2.14
CA LEU A 728 27.39 -15.72 -1.61
C LEU A 728 28.23 -16.99 -1.83
N THR A 729 27.65 -18.18 -1.59
CA THR A 729 28.34 -19.46 -1.84
C THR A 729 28.63 -19.67 -3.32
N LYS A 730 27.70 -19.29 -4.22
CA LYS A 730 27.93 -19.33 -5.66
C LYS A 730 29.00 -18.34 -6.11
N ALA A 731 29.13 -17.19 -5.44
CA ALA A 731 30.01 -16.10 -5.87
C ALA A 731 31.46 -16.34 -5.49
N ILE A 732 31.71 -16.84 -4.27
CA ILE A 732 33.04 -17.27 -3.83
C ILE A 732 33.57 -18.42 -4.71
N LYS A 733 32.66 -19.24 -5.26
CA LYS A 733 32.95 -20.30 -6.24
C LYS A 733 33.06 -19.81 -7.70
N ALA A 734 32.71 -18.56 -7.99
CA ALA A 734 32.62 -18.01 -9.35
C ALA A 734 33.86 -17.25 -9.81
N GLY A 735 34.54 -16.54 -8.89
CA GLY A 735 35.73 -15.74 -9.19
C GLY A 735 36.97 -16.21 -8.44
N SER A 736 37.86 -15.28 -8.08
CA SER A 736 39.24 -15.55 -7.66
C SER A 736 39.44 -15.83 -6.16
N ALA A 737 38.40 -16.21 -5.43
CA ALA A 737 38.47 -16.52 -4.00
C ALA A 737 38.86 -17.99 -3.74
N THR A 738 39.18 -18.35 -2.49
CA THR A 738 39.43 -19.75 -2.12
C THR A 738 38.10 -20.51 -2.02
N ASP A 739 37.85 -21.48 -2.90
CA ASP A 739 36.56 -22.20 -2.98
C ASP A 739 36.21 -22.90 -1.66
N LEU A 740 34.99 -22.69 -1.18
CA LEU A 740 34.56 -23.12 0.16
C LEU A 740 34.13 -24.59 0.14
N THR A 741 34.94 -25.42 0.78
CA THR A 741 34.63 -26.84 0.97
C THR A 741 33.94 -27.09 2.32
N GLY A 742 33.31 -28.26 2.43
CA GLY A 742 32.57 -28.67 3.63
C GLY A 742 31.06 -28.43 3.53
N SER A 743 30.33 -29.17 4.35
CA SER A 743 28.89 -29.05 4.58
C SER A 743 28.64 -29.44 6.02
N SER A 744 28.03 -28.55 6.80
CA SER A 744 27.63 -28.78 8.19
C SER A 744 26.21 -28.28 8.35
N ASP A 745 25.39 -29.05 9.04
CA ASP A 745 24.02 -28.67 9.40
C ASP A 745 23.95 -28.38 10.90
N PRO A 746 24.18 -27.11 11.33
CA PRO A 746 23.99 -26.69 12.70
C PRO A 746 22.61 -26.07 12.95
N TYR A 747 21.70 -26.10 11.96
CA TYR A 747 20.42 -25.40 12.01
C TYR A 747 19.24 -26.39 12.02
N SER A 748 18.02 -25.88 12.23
CA SER A 748 16.82 -26.71 12.37
C SER A 748 15.54 -26.05 11.82
N ASP A 749 15.67 -25.18 10.81
CA ASP A 749 14.55 -24.46 10.16
C ASP A 749 14.74 -24.19 8.65
N GLU A 750 15.89 -24.55 8.09
CA GLU A 750 16.31 -24.46 6.69
C GLU A 750 15.79 -25.57 5.77
N GLY A 751 15.22 -26.65 6.31
CA GLY A 751 14.58 -27.72 5.53
C GLY A 751 13.35 -27.30 4.70
N ALA A 752 12.87 -26.06 4.86
CA ALA A 752 11.87 -25.43 3.99
C ALA A 752 12.49 -24.51 2.90
N SER A 753 13.80 -24.28 2.94
CA SER A 753 14.53 -23.50 1.94
C SER A 753 14.80 -24.32 0.68
N LYS A 754 15.04 -23.62 -0.44
CA LYS A 754 15.58 -24.21 -1.68
C LYS A 754 17.12 -24.26 -1.69
N TRP A 755 17.77 -23.60 -0.72
CA TRP A 755 19.21 -23.30 -0.73
C TRP A 755 19.98 -23.84 0.47
N THR A 756 19.38 -24.81 1.17
CA THR A 756 19.91 -25.57 2.31
C THR A 756 21.39 -25.94 2.18
N SER A 757 21.83 -26.48 1.03
CA SER A 757 23.25 -26.80 0.79
C SER A 757 24.17 -25.57 0.77
N SER A 758 23.73 -24.42 0.26
CA SER A 758 24.52 -23.19 0.26
C SER A 758 24.65 -22.59 1.66
N ILE A 759 23.61 -22.74 2.49
CA ILE A 759 23.62 -22.41 3.92
C ILE A 759 24.66 -23.30 4.63
N TYR A 760 24.59 -24.63 4.46
CA TYR A 760 25.50 -25.57 5.14
C TYR A 760 26.99 -25.36 4.82
N THR A 761 27.35 -24.96 3.60
CA THR A 761 28.74 -24.67 3.24
C THR A 761 29.27 -23.39 3.89
N LEU A 762 28.45 -22.34 4.03
CA LEU A 762 28.85 -21.12 4.76
C LEU A 762 28.87 -21.34 6.28
N ALA A 763 27.96 -22.18 6.80
CA ALA A 763 27.91 -22.57 8.21
C ALA A 763 29.16 -23.37 8.62
N ALA A 764 29.57 -24.35 7.81
CA ALA A 764 30.79 -25.15 8.02
C ALA A 764 32.09 -24.32 8.09
N ASN A 765 32.04 -23.06 7.68
CA ASN A 765 33.17 -22.14 7.63
C ASN A 765 33.02 -20.91 8.57
N ASP A 766 32.03 -20.92 9.48
CA ASP A 766 31.67 -19.82 10.41
C ASP A 766 31.40 -18.45 9.74
N ILE A 767 30.93 -18.44 8.48
CA ILE A 767 30.70 -17.19 7.74
C ILE A 767 29.32 -16.61 8.08
N ILE A 768 28.26 -17.42 8.00
CA ILE A 768 26.89 -16.99 8.29
C ILE A 768 26.57 -17.07 9.79
N PRO A 769 25.91 -16.05 10.36
CA PRO A 769 25.40 -16.10 11.73
C PRO A 769 23.99 -16.71 11.77
N ALA A 770 23.61 -17.26 12.93
CA ALA A 770 22.21 -17.54 13.26
C ALA A 770 21.34 -16.28 13.14
N CYS A 771 20.02 -16.42 12.98
CA CYS A 771 19.12 -15.28 12.79
C CYS A 771 18.76 -14.52 14.07
N SER A 772 19.08 -15.07 15.24
CA SER A 772 18.73 -14.51 16.54
C SER A 772 19.62 -15.13 17.64
N SER A 773 19.24 -14.99 18.91
CA SER A 773 19.81 -15.73 20.04
C SER A 773 19.55 -17.25 20.00
N LEU A 774 18.65 -17.72 19.13
CA LEU A 774 18.49 -19.15 18.84
C LEU A 774 19.60 -19.59 17.88
N VAL A 775 20.66 -20.18 18.45
CA VAL A 775 21.89 -20.56 17.72
C VAL A 775 21.66 -21.63 16.65
N ASP A 776 20.59 -22.41 16.77
CA ASP A 776 20.16 -23.47 15.85
C ASP A 776 19.17 -22.97 14.78
N LYS A 777 18.94 -21.66 14.64
CA LYS A 777 17.98 -21.10 13.67
C LYS A 777 18.64 -20.18 12.67
N PHE A 778 18.36 -20.44 11.39
CA PHE A 778 18.82 -19.64 10.27
C PHE A 778 17.76 -18.62 9.79
N CYS A 779 16.47 -18.82 10.09
CA CYS A 779 15.32 -18.03 9.61
C CYS A 779 15.38 -17.74 8.09
N PRO A 780 15.29 -18.76 7.21
CA PRO A 780 15.52 -18.62 5.76
C PRO A 780 14.85 -17.41 5.11
N SER A 781 13.52 -17.30 5.27
CA SER A 781 12.67 -16.31 4.60
C SER A 781 12.68 -14.90 5.22
N ARG A 782 13.37 -14.70 6.34
CA ARG A 782 13.50 -13.37 6.96
C ARG A 782 14.41 -12.49 6.10
N LYS A 783 14.05 -11.21 5.93
CA LYS A 783 14.86 -10.27 5.15
C LYS A 783 16.18 -9.95 5.85
N THR A 784 17.28 -10.06 5.09
CA THR A 784 18.67 -9.91 5.56
C THR A 784 18.95 -8.45 5.89
N SER A 785 19.58 -8.19 7.03
CA SER A 785 20.14 -6.87 7.38
C SER A 785 21.50 -6.65 6.73
N ILE A 786 21.87 -5.40 6.49
CA ILE A 786 23.27 -5.08 6.17
C ILE A 786 24.20 -5.40 7.34
N GLY A 787 23.64 -5.47 8.55
CA GLY A 787 24.20 -6.17 9.69
C GLY A 787 24.92 -7.43 9.30
N GLU A 788 24.14 -8.44 8.94
CA GLU A 788 24.64 -9.79 8.74
C GLU A 788 25.63 -9.85 7.56
N VAL A 789 25.44 -8.99 6.56
CA VAL A 789 26.35 -8.85 5.41
C VAL A 789 27.71 -8.26 5.84
N SER A 790 27.73 -7.24 6.69
CA SER A 790 28.97 -6.70 7.27
C SER A 790 29.69 -7.73 8.15
N PHE A 791 28.96 -8.55 8.91
CA PHE A 791 29.53 -9.66 9.69
C PHE A 791 30.17 -10.70 8.76
N MET A 792 29.44 -11.16 7.74
CA MET A 792 29.89 -12.16 6.77
C MET A 792 31.18 -11.72 6.04
N ILE A 793 31.21 -10.48 5.54
CA ILE A 793 32.40 -9.96 4.84
C ILE A 793 33.60 -9.82 5.77
N ASN A 794 33.39 -9.35 7.01
CA ASN A 794 34.47 -9.31 8.00
C ASN A 794 34.99 -10.71 8.35
N LYS A 795 34.13 -11.73 8.41
CA LYS A 795 34.55 -13.13 8.65
C LYS A 795 35.41 -13.66 7.50
N LEU A 796 35.03 -13.39 6.25
CA LEU A 796 35.78 -13.80 5.06
C LEU A 796 37.18 -13.16 5.02
N VAL A 797 37.27 -11.85 5.28
CA VAL A 797 38.55 -11.11 5.31
C VAL A 797 39.41 -11.51 6.52
N SER A 798 38.84 -11.58 7.73
CA SER A 798 39.61 -11.90 8.95
C SER A 798 40.09 -13.36 9.02
N LYS A 799 39.44 -14.28 8.31
CA LYS A 799 39.95 -15.66 8.09
C LYS A 799 40.92 -15.78 6.90
N SER A 800 41.28 -14.68 6.24
CA SER A 800 42.14 -14.64 5.04
C SER A 800 41.63 -15.49 3.87
N LEU A 801 40.32 -15.74 3.79
CA LEU A 801 39.69 -16.48 2.68
C LEU A 801 39.61 -15.62 1.41
N ILE A 802 39.59 -14.30 1.60
CA ILE A 802 39.50 -13.24 0.59
C ILE A 802 40.38 -12.07 1.09
N SER A 803 41.21 -11.46 0.24
CA SER A 803 42.03 -10.30 0.67
C SER A 803 41.16 -9.08 1.00
N SER A 804 41.56 -8.28 1.98
CA SER A 804 41.00 -6.94 2.22
C SER A 804 41.18 -6.01 1.02
N ASP A 805 42.14 -6.26 0.13
CA ASP A 805 42.44 -5.41 -1.02
C ASP A 805 41.33 -5.35 -2.08
N VAL A 806 40.43 -6.33 -2.14
CA VAL A 806 39.26 -6.23 -3.03
C VAL A 806 38.30 -5.11 -2.57
N TYR A 807 38.36 -4.75 -1.28
CA TYR A 807 37.63 -3.62 -0.66
C TYR A 807 38.47 -2.34 -0.56
N ASN A 808 39.66 -2.30 -1.17
CA ASN A 808 40.42 -1.05 -1.37
C ASN A 808 40.02 -0.33 -2.68
N GLN A 809 39.10 -0.89 -3.46
CA GLN A 809 38.56 -0.33 -4.71
C GLN A 809 37.09 0.08 -4.54
N THR A 810 36.63 1.07 -5.30
CA THR A 810 35.27 1.67 -5.21
C THR A 810 34.45 1.47 -6.50
N PRO A 811 34.10 0.22 -6.89
CA PRO A 811 33.58 -0.06 -8.23
C PRO A 811 32.15 0.45 -8.52
N PHE A 812 31.29 0.60 -7.51
CA PHE A 812 29.90 1.04 -7.71
C PHE A 812 29.64 2.47 -7.24
N GLN A 813 30.29 2.89 -6.15
CA GLN A 813 30.24 4.27 -5.65
C GLN A 813 31.44 4.65 -4.79
N SER A 814 31.63 5.95 -4.65
CA SER A 814 32.64 6.56 -3.78
C SER A 814 32.46 6.14 -2.31
N GLY A 815 33.54 5.79 -1.63
CA GLY A 815 33.49 5.32 -0.24
C GLY A 815 33.25 6.42 0.81
N TRP A 816 33.01 6.02 2.05
CA TRP A 816 32.72 6.91 3.19
C TRP A 816 33.24 6.40 4.54
N GLU A 817 33.22 7.28 5.55
CA GLU A 817 33.62 7.07 6.95
C GLU A 817 32.43 7.38 7.89
N PRO A 818 31.93 6.42 8.69
CA PRO A 818 30.80 6.64 9.61
C PRO A 818 31.15 7.47 10.86
N VAL A 819 30.28 8.39 11.28
CA VAL A 819 30.60 9.37 12.34
C VAL A 819 29.61 9.34 13.52
N GLY A 820 30.12 9.06 14.72
CA GLY A 820 29.46 9.36 16.00
C GLY A 820 28.42 8.35 16.52
N GLY A 821 28.60 7.92 17.77
CA GLY A 821 27.70 7.00 18.49
C GLY A 821 28.12 5.53 18.33
N GLU A 822 28.58 4.93 19.43
CA GLU A 822 29.11 3.56 19.41
C GLU A 822 28.02 2.50 19.26
N VAL A 823 28.01 1.79 18.14
CA VAL A 823 27.96 0.32 18.23
C VAL A 823 29.40 -0.13 18.47
N ASN A 824 29.71 -0.50 19.71
CA ASN A 824 30.98 -1.15 20.02
C ASN A 824 31.13 -2.42 19.16
N PRO A 825 32.34 -2.81 18.74
CA PRO A 825 32.50 -3.88 17.77
C PRO A 825 31.81 -5.18 18.18
N ALA A 826 31.13 -5.82 17.22
CA ALA A 826 30.60 -7.19 17.33
C ALA A 826 31.69 -8.28 17.35
N ALA A 827 32.84 -7.95 17.94
CA ALA A 827 33.56 -8.90 18.77
C ALA A 827 32.76 -9.25 20.05
N GLN A 828 31.78 -8.43 20.47
CA GLN A 828 30.85 -8.77 21.56
C GLN A 828 29.35 -8.28 21.46
N THR A 829 28.97 -7.21 20.72
CA THR A 829 27.55 -6.74 20.52
C THR A 829 27.31 -5.99 19.15
N ALA A 830 26.07 -5.76 18.63
CA ALA A 830 25.79 -5.49 17.17
C ALA A 830 24.76 -4.34 16.79
N VAL A 831 24.32 -3.92 15.55
CA VAL A 831 24.13 -4.47 14.14
C VAL A 831 23.77 -3.37 13.05
N SER A 832 23.87 -3.51 11.66
CA SER A 832 23.92 -2.48 10.48
C SER A 832 22.88 -2.35 9.28
N ASN A 833 22.92 -1.23 8.46
CA ASN A 833 21.93 -0.66 7.44
C ASN A 833 22.51 -0.16 6.07
N PRO A 834 21.68 -0.06 4.98
CA PRO A 834 21.97 0.68 3.72
C PRO A 834 21.48 2.16 3.58
N ASN A 835 22.37 3.07 3.17
CA ASN A 835 22.34 3.80 1.88
C ASN A 835 22.17 5.38 1.78
N GLU A 836 23.12 6.04 1.05
CA GLU A 836 23.26 7.45 0.59
C GLU A 836 24.27 7.61 -0.61
N GLY A 837 24.00 8.48 -1.60
CA GLY A 837 25.04 9.21 -2.37
C GLY A 837 25.99 8.51 -3.38
N ASN A 838 25.63 8.53 -4.68
CA ASN A 838 26.55 8.72 -5.81
C ASN A 838 25.83 9.44 -6.98
N ASP A 839 26.50 10.39 -7.63
CA ASP A 839 26.01 11.16 -8.80
C ASP A 839 27.23 11.76 -9.56
N ASP A 840 27.71 11.09 -10.60
CA ASP A 840 28.78 11.60 -11.48
C ASP A 840 28.66 11.02 -12.91
N CYS A 841 29.13 11.72 -13.94
CA CYS A 841 28.54 11.59 -15.29
C CYS A 841 29.48 11.09 -16.41
N VAL A 842 29.14 9.92 -16.97
CA VAL A 842 29.97 9.16 -17.92
C VAL A 842 29.35 8.99 -19.31
N ALA A 843 30.20 8.68 -20.30
CA ALA A 843 29.79 8.40 -21.67
C ALA A 843 28.98 7.10 -21.77
N LYS A 844 27.91 7.11 -22.57
CA LYS A 844 26.96 5.99 -22.68
C LYS A 844 27.43 4.96 -23.70
N ASP A 845 27.34 3.67 -23.40
CA ASP A 845 27.37 2.66 -24.47
C ASP A 845 26.00 2.56 -25.14
N ASN A 846 26.03 2.40 -26.46
CA ASN A 846 24.87 2.21 -27.31
C ASN A 846 25.03 1.02 -28.26
N SER A 847 26.12 0.24 -28.15
CA SER A 847 26.51 -0.84 -29.07
C SER A 847 25.37 -1.80 -29.46
N ASN A 848 24.51 -2.10 -28.49
CA ASN A 848 23.40 -3.03 -28.61
C ASN A 848 22.04 -2.37 -28.94
N ALA A 849 22.00 -1.07 -29.24
CA ALA A 849 20.76 -0.32 -29.46
C ALA A 849 19.83 -1.00 -30.49
N ASP A 850 18.63 -1.34 -30.02
CA ASP A 850 17.54 -1.75 -30.90
C ASP A 850 17.04 -0.54 -31.68
N LEU A 851 17.02 -0.67 -33.00
CA LEU A 851 16.67 0.39 -33.93
C LEU A 851 15.78 -0.19 -35.04
N ARG A 852 14.99 -1.23 -34.73
CA ARG A 852 14.15 -1.93 -35.72
C ARG A 852 12.95 -1.12 -36.20
N ASN A 853 12.45 -0.17 -35.39
CA ASN A 853 11.30 0.68 -35.69
C ASN A 853 11.48 2.10 -35.11
N THR A 854 10.56 3.01 -35.43
CA THR A 854 10.58 4.41 -34.98
C THR A 854 10.50 4.58 -33.47
N LEU A 855 9.75 3.73 -32.74
CA LEU A 855 9.59 3.82 -31.30
C LEU A 855 10.93 3.59 -30.58
N GLU A 856 11.69 2.59 -31.01
CA GLU A 856 13.03 2.33 -30.46
C GLU A 856 14.04 3.40 -30.88
N ILE A 857 13.89 4.00 -32.07
CA ILE A 857 14.68 5.18 -32.50
C ILE A 857 14.34 6.42 -31.64
N GLN A 858 13.08 6.66 -31.28
CA GLN A 858 12.67 7.74 -30.39
C GLN A 858 13.22 7.53 -28.96
N LYS A 859 13.14 6.31 -28.43
CA LYS A 859 13.77 5.94 -27.15
C LYS A 859 15.27 6.19 -27.19
N PHE A 860 15.96 5.68 -28.20
CA PHE A 860 17.40 5.86 -28.41
C PHE A 860 17.80 7.35 -28.40
N LEU A 861 17.08 8.19 -29.16
CA LEU A 861 17.36 9.62 -29.25
C LEU A 861 17.13 10.33 -27.91
N THR A 862 16.04 10.02 -27.21
CA THR A 862 15.72 10.59 -25.89
C THR A 862 16.76 10.19 -24.84
N SER A 863 17.11 8.90 -24.76
CA SER A 863 18.12 8.38 -23.82
C SER A 863 19.52 8.96 -24.06
N ASN A 864 19.78 9.47 -25.27
CA ASN A 864 21.04 10.13 -25.65
C ASN A 864 20.92 11.66 -25.78
N GLY A 865 19.92 12.29 -25.16
CA GLY A 865 19.81 13.74 -24.99
C GLY A 865 19.24 14.52 -26.18
N PHE A 866 18.90 13.86 -27.27
CA PHE A 866 18.17 14.46 -28.40
C PHE A 866 16.67 14.56 -28.07
N LYS A 867 15.94 15.43 -28.79
CA LYS A 867 14.53 15.76 -28.51
C LYS A 867 13.61 15.31 -29.65
N PRO A 868 13.26 14.01 -29.75
CA PRO A 868 12.43 13.49 -30.84
C PRO A 868 10.93 13.81 -30.69
N GLY A 869 10.49 14.34 -29.54
CA GLY A 869 9.08 14.50 -29.21
C GLY A 869 8.54 13.30 -28.41
N PRO A 870 7.22 13.04 -28.44
CA PRO A 870 6.62 11.89 -27.77
C PRO A 870 7.22 10.56 -28.24
N ILE A 871 7.31 9.58 -27.33
CA ILE A 871 7.73 8.21 -27.65
C ILE A 871 6.46 7.41 -28.00
N ASP A 872 5.96 7.63 -29.21
CA ASP A 872 4.65 7.16 -29.71
C ASP A 872 4.74 6.22 -30.93
N GLY A 873 5.94 6.03 -31.49
CA GLY A 873 6.21 5.24 -32.68
C GLY A 873 5.96 5.95 -34.01
N GLN A 874 5.56 7.23 -34.00
CA GLN A 874 5.26 8.01 -35.20
C GLN A 874 6.43 8.93 -35.56
N SER A 875 6.89 8.89 -36.82
CA SER A 875 8.07 9.65 -37.25
C SER A 875 7.69 11.10 -37.59
N GLY A 876 7.27 11.85 -36.57
CA GLY A 876 6.87 13.24 -36.68
C GLY A 876 8.04 14.19 -36.95
N PRO A 877 7.78 15.49 -37.21
CA PRO A 877 8.81 16.47 -37.54
C PRO A 877 9.94 16.58 -36.50
N GLN A 878 9.61 16.44 -35.21
CA GLN A 878 10.59 16.44 -34.11
C GLN A 878 11.47 15.19 -34.14
N THR A 879 10.90 14.00 -34.39
CA THR A 879 11.65 12.74 -34.54
C THR A 879 12.64 12.85 -35.71
N VAL A 880 12.19 13.33 -36.87
CA VAL A 880 13.04 13.51 -38.06
C VAL A 880 14.13 14.56 -37.82
N ALA A 881 13.83 15.67 -37.13
CA ALA A 881 14.82 16.67 -36.76
C ALA A 881 15.88 16.11 -35.78
N ALA A 882 15.48 15.31 -34.79
CA ALA A 882 16.39 14.64 -33.87
C ALA A 882 17.30 13.62 -34.58
N ILE A 883 16.78 12.84 -35.55
CA ILE A 883 17.59 11.95 -36.39
C ILE A 883 18.62 12.74 -37.19
N LYS A 884 18.24 13.88 -37.79
CA LYS A 884 19.19 14.74 -38.54
C LYS A 884 20.27 15.33 -37.67
N ALA A 885 19.91 15.82 -36.47
CA ALA A 885 20.87 16.33 -35.50
C ALA A 885 21.89 15.25 -35.10
N PHE A 886 21.40 14.04 -34.82
CA PHE A 886 22.24 12.86 -34.53
C PHE A 886 23.20 12.55 -35.69
N GLN A 887 22.68 12.43 -36.93
CA GLN A 887 23.49 12.11 -38.12
C GLN A 887 24.59 13.16 -38.35
N THR A 888 24.25 14.45 -38.21
CA THR A 888 25.18 15.56 -38.43
C THR A 888 26.35 15.51 -37.45
N ILE A 889 26.09 15.30 -36.16
CA ILE A 889 27.11 15.21 -35.11
C ILE A 889 28.06 14.01 -35.32
N ASN A 890 27.59 12.95 -35.98
CA ASN A 890 28.37 11.76 -36.28
C ASN A 890 29.03 11.79 -37.68
N GLY A 891 29.00 12.92 -38.39
CA GLY A 891 29.60 13.05 -39.73
C GLY A 891 28.91 12.21 -40.82
N LEU A 892 27.66 11.81 -40.61
CA LEU A 892 26.84 11.10 -41.59
C LEU A 892 26.04 12.07 -42.48
N LEU A 893 25.55 11.56 -43.61
CA LEU A 893 24.58 12.26 -44.44
C LEU A 893 23.29 12.48 -43.64
N ALA A 894 22.97 13.74 -43.31
CA ALA A 894 21.84 14.12 -42.46
C ALA A 894 20.50 14.17 -43.24
N ASP A 895 20.15 13.07 -43.88
CA ASP A 895 18.91 12.90 -44.64
C ASP A 895 17.64 12.76 -43.76
N GLY A 896 17.82 12.38 -42.48
CA GLY A 896 16.74 12.09 -41.53
C GLY A 896 16.27 10.65 -41.55
N ILE A 897 16.97 9.76 -42.26
CA ILE A 897 16.59 8.37 -42.51
C ILE A 897 17.55 7.43 -41.76
N VAL A 898 16.98 6.59 -40.89
CA VAL A 898 17.77 5.64 -40.09
C VAL A 898 18.08 4.37 -40.89
N GLY A 899 18.91 4.52 -41.93
CA GLY A 899 19.51 3.42 -42.70
C GLY A 899 20.64 2.72 -41.94
N ASN A 900 21.19 1.64 -42.51
CA ASN A 900 22.16 0.78 -41.81
C ASN A 900 23.42 1.51 -41.30
N LYS A 901 23.92 2.53 -42.02
CA LYS A 901 25.03 3.38 -41.54
C LYS A 901 24.63 4.24 -40.35
N THR A 902 23.44 4.84 -40.38
CA THR A 902 22.86 5.56 -39.23
C THR A 902 22.69 4.63 -38.04
N LYS A 903 22.23 3.38 -38.23
CA LYS A 903 22.11 2.39 -37.14
C LYS A 903 23.46 1.97 -36.56
N ALA A 904 24.48 1.79 -37.40
CA ALA A 904 25.84 1.50 -36.93
C ALA A 904 26.44 2.67 -36.13
N SER A 905 26.23 3.90 -36.59
CA SER A 905 26.67 5.11 -35.89
C SER A 905 25.90 5.37 -34.59
N MET A 906 24.58 5.14 -34.57
CA MET A 906 23.78 5.16 -33.34
C MET A 906 24.35 4.18 -32.31
N ARG A 907 24.77 3.01 -32.76
CA ARG A 907 25.43 2.01 -31.89
C ARG A 907 26.84 2.40 -31.44
N SER A 908 27.59 3.19 -32.22
CA SER A 908 28.93 3.66 -31.84
C SER A 908 28.96 5.04 -31.19
N TYR A 909 27.81 5.69 -30.97
CA TYR A 909 27.72 7.02 -30.38
C TYR A 909 27.65 6.96 -28.87
N THR A 910 28.35 7.85 -28.16
CA THR A 910 28.49 7.77 -26.70
C THR A 910 28.00 8.98 -25.92
N GLY A 911 27.37 9.95 -26.59
CA GLY A 911 26.83 11.17 -25.96
C GLY A 911 27.87 12.24 -25.62
N CYS A 912 29.17 11.91 -25.64
CA CYS A 912 30.25 12.79 -25.23
C CYS A 912 31.18 13.16 -26.39
N VAL A 913 31.70 14.38 -26.38
CA VAL A 913 32.55 14.91 -27.44
C VAL A 913 34.02 14.75 -27.05
N THR A 914 34.81 14.08 -27.89
CA THR A 914 36.28 13.94 -27.69
C THR A 914 36.69 13.57 -26.26
N ASN A 915 36.02 12.56 -25.70
CA ASN A 915 36.27 11.98 -24.37
C ASN A 915 36.05 12.91 -23.16
N THR A 916 35.09 13.85 -23.22
CA THR A 916 34.61 14.56 -22.00
C THR A 916 33.10 14.77 -21.98
N CYS A 917 32.52 14.70 -20.78
CA CYS A 917 31.08 14.79 -20.48
C CYS A 917 30.87 15.81 -19.36
N ASN A 918 29.84 16.67 -19.43
CA ASN A 918 29.62 17.77 -18.46
C ASN A 918 28.19 17.75 -17.90
N ALA A 919 28.02 18.17 -16.64
CA ALA A 919 26.73 18.22 -15.94
C ALA A 919 25.86 19.46 -16.25
N ARG A 920 24.56 19.38 -15.95
CA ARG A 920 23.58 20.46 -16.13
C ARG A 920 23.45 21.33 -14.88
N ASP A 921 23.23 22.63 -15.09
CA ASP A 921 22.90 23.57 -14.03
C ASP A 921 21.38 23.70 -13.87
N ASN A 922 20.90 23.57 -12.62
CA ASN A 922 19.48 23.59 -12.26
C ASN A 922 19.11 24.73 -11.29
N ARG A 923 20.05 25.60 -10.89
CA ARG A 923 19.87 26.54 -9.78
C ARG A 923 18.68 27.50 -10.00
N ASP A 924 18.45 27.90 -11.24
CA ASP A 924 17.38 28.81 -11.65
C ASP A 924 16.02 28.13 -11.92
N ALA A 925 15.89 26.81 -11.69
CA ALA A 925 14.66 26.06 -11.96
C ALA A 925 13.43 26.67 -11.25
N ASN A 926 12.32 26.85 -11.99
CA ASN A 926 11.06 27.34 -11.44
C ASN A 926 10.28 26.18 -10.79
N LEU A 927 10.30 26.13 -9.46
CA LEU A 927 9.62 25.10 -8.66
C LEU A 927 8.36 25.64 -7.95
N ASN A 928 7.87 26.81 -8.36
CA ASN A 928 6.74 27.45 -7.71
C ASN A 928 5.39 26.99 -8.29
N SER A 929 5.36 26.52 -9.53
CA SER A 929 4.21 25.86 -10.19
C SER A 929 4.44 24.36 -10.38
N VAL A 930 3.36 23.58 -10.49
CA VAL A 930 3.44 22.13 -10.74
C VAL A 930 4.04 21.82 -12.11
N GLU A 931 3.67 22.58 -13.15
CA GLU A 931 4.26 22.49 -14.50
C GLU A 931 5.79 22.66 -14.48
N GLY A 932 6.28 23.59 -13.65
CA GLY A 932 7.71 23.83 -13.47
C GLY A 932 8.42 22.68 -12.75
N ILE A 933 7.75 22.04 -11.78
CA ILE A 933 8.22 20.83 -11.10
C ILE A 933 8.22 19.63 -12.07
N GLN A 934 7.17 19.43 -12.86
CA GLN A 934 7.12 18.43 -13.94
C GLN A 934 8.25 18.64 -14.95
N THR A 935 8.44 19.87 -15.41
CA THR A 935 9.49 20.25 -16.36
C THR A 935 10.90 20.02 -15.78
N TYR A 936 11.12 20.42 -14.53
CA TYR A 936 12.39 20.17 -13.82
C TYR A 936 12.68 18.66 -13.68
N LEU A 937 11.70 17.89 -13.24
CA LEU A 937 11.79 16.43 -13.07
C LEU A 937 12.13 15.76 -14.40
N SER A 938 11.37 16.07 -15.47
CA SER A 938 11.57 15.52 -16.81
C SER A 938 12.95 15.86 -17.39
N ASN A 939 13.40 17.11 -17.25
CA ASN A 939 14.72 17.55 -17.71
C ASN A 939 15.89 16.93 -16.92
N ASN A 940 15.63 16.28 -15.78
CA ASN A 940 16.61 15.61 -14.93
C ASN A 940 16.31 14.10 -14.78
N GLY A 941 15.59 13.49 -15.74
CA GLY A 941 15.41 12.04 -15.84
C GLY A 941 14.22 11.44 -15.07
N PHE A 942 13.53 12.21 -14.22
CA PHE A 942 12.37 11.74 -13.47
C PHE A 942 11.09 11.94 -14.28
N ASN A 943 10.52 10.86 -14.83
CA ASN A 943 9.30 10.93 -15.66
C ASN A 943 8.07 11.40 -14.86
N PRO A 944 7.51 12.60 -15.10
CA PRO A 944 6.38 13.14 -14.33
C PRO A 944 5.01 12.71 -14.88
N GLY A 945 4.95 12.01 -16.01
CA GLY A 945 3.78 11.94 -16.87
C GLY A 945 3.80 13.03 -17.95
N ILE A 946 2.62 13.47 -18.38
CA ILE A 946 2.48 14.62 -19.29
C ILE A 946 2.88 15.89 -18.53
N ILE A 947 3.52 16.85 -19.21
CA ILE A 947 3.74 18.19 -18.64
C ILE A 947 2.51 19.02 -18.97
N ASP A 948 1.60 19.12 -18.00
CA ASP A 948 0.25 19.68 -18.13
C ASP A 948 -0.10 20.69 -17.01
N GLY A 949 0.73 20.78 -15.98
CA GLY A 949 0.50 21.62 -14.80
C GLY A 949 -0.39 21.03 -13.73
N GLU A 950 -0.87 19.78 -13.87
CA GLU A 950 -1.74 19.13 -12.88
C GLU A 950 -1.00 18.14 -11.97
N MET A 951 -1.39 18.10 -10.68
CA MET A 951 -0.65 17.37 -9.64
C MET A 951 -1.06 15.89 -9.56
N GLY A 952 -0.95 15.21 -10.71
CA GLY A 952 -1.40 13.82 -10.94
C GLY A 952 -0.57 12.74 -10.24
N SER A 953 -1.01 11.48 -10.37
CA SER A 953 -0.37 10.31 -9.75
C SER A 953 1.08 10.10 -10.20
N TYR A 954 1.34 10.18 -11.51
CA TYR A 954 2.70 10.07 -12.05
C TYR A 954 3.61 11.18 -11.53
N THR A 955 3.14 12.43 -11.48
CA THR A 955 3.96 13.53 -10.93
C THR A 955 4.18 13.37 -9.43
N LYS A 956 3.23 12.83 -8.67
CA LYS A 956 3.44 12.49 -7.24
C LYS A 956 4.47 11.38 -7.07
N GLU A 957 4.42 10.30 -7.85
CA GLU A 957 5.45 9.25 -7.79
C GLU A 957 6.82 9.72 -8.31
N ALA A 958 6.86 10.68 -9.25
CA ALA A 958 8.10 11.33 -9.68
C ALA A 958 8.69 12.25 -8.60
N ILE A 959 7.85 13.01 -7.87
CA ILE A 959 8.27 13.73 -6.66
C ILE A 959 8.78 12.74 -5.61
N LYS A 960 8.11 11.60 -5.39
CA LYS A 960 8.63 10.54 -4.49
C LYS A 960 9.89 9.88 -5.01
N ALA A 961 10.09 9.74 -6.32
CA ALA A 961 11.31 9.20 -6.90
C ALA A 961 12.47 10.17 -6.67
N PHE A 962 12.24 11.46 -6.88
CA PHE A 962 13.19 12.51 -6.51
C PHE A 962 13.46 12.53 -4.99
N GLN A 963 12.43 12.50 -4.13
CA GLN A 963 12.59 12.44 -2.67
C GLN A 963 13.39 11.22 -2.22
N ARG A 964 13.11 10.03 -2.78
CA ARG A 964 13.90 8.80 -2.57
C ARG A 964 15.37 9.02 -2.99
N LYS A 965 15.61 9.61 -4.16
CA LYS A 965 16.95 9.92 -4.71
C LYS A 965 17.73 10.96 -3.87
N VAL A 966 17.06 11.85 -3.15
CA VAL A 966 17.69 12.84 -2.24
C VAL A 966 17.52 12.55 -0.73
N GLY A 967 17.19 11.30 -0.36
CA GLY A 967 17.16 10.86 1.04
C GLY A 967 16.04 11.46 1.91
N LEU A 968 14.98 11.99 1.31
CA LEU A 968 13.81 12.52 2.02
C LEU A 968 12.70 11.48 2.16
N ILE A 969 11.85 11.63 3.19
CA ILE A 969 10.64 10.82 3.36
C ILE A 969 9.75 10.98 2.11
N PRO A 970 9.40 9.88 1.39
CA PRO A 970 8.74 9.98 0.10
C PRO A 970 7.21 10.06 0.24
N ASP A 971 6.74 11.22 0.71
CA ASP A 971 5.31 11.53 0.83
C ASP A 971 4.64 11.89 -0.52
N GLY A 972 5.41 12.36 -1.51
CA GLY A 972 4.93 12.83 -2.81
C GLY A 972 4.47 14.29 -2.81
N VAL A 973 4.87 15.05 -1.80
CA VAL A 973 4.58 16.48 -1.62
C VAL A 973 5.89 17.26 -1.78
N ALA A 974 5.98 18.12 -2.80
CA ALA A 974 7.13 19.00 -2.99
C ALA A 974 7.12 20.16 -1.96
N GLY A 975 7.35 19.83 -0.69
CA GLY A 975 7.51 20.80 0.40
C GLY A 975 8.86 21.53 0.35
N ALA A 976 9.09 22.42 1.32
CA ALA A 976 10.28 23.28 1.35
C ALA A 976 11.60 22.50 1.30
N ARG A 977 11.74 21.40 2.05
CA ARG A 977 12.91 20.50 2.00
C ARG A 977 13.13 19.90 0.60
N THR A 978 12.08 19.36 -0.02
CA THR A 978 12.18 18.77 -1.36
C THR A 978 12.55 19.80 -2.42
N LYS A 979 11.94 21.00 -2.38
CA LYS A 979 12.25 22.09 -3.32
C LYS A 979 13.64 22.71 -3.12
N SER A 980 14.17 22.68 -1.89
CA SER A 980 15.57 23.04 -1.61
C SER A 980 16.54 22.13 -2.37
N GLU A 981 16.38 20.81 -2.25
CA GLU A 981 17.31 19.88 -2.89
C GLU A 981 17.16 19.82 -4.41
N MET A 982 15.95 20.03 -4.95
CA MET A 982 15.73 20.17 -6.40
C MET A 982 16.55 21.30 -7.04
N LYS A 983 16.86 22.38 -6.31
CA LYS A 983 17.71 23.47 -6.83
C LYS A 983 19.21 23.24 -6.70
N LYS A 984 19.64 22.22 -5.93
CA LYS A 984 21.05 21.85 -5.73
C LYS A 984 21.47 20.65 -6.58
N TYR A 985 20.51 19.80 -6.96
CA TYR A 985 20.74 18.60 -7.76
C TYR A 985 21.30 18.94 -9.14
N THR A 986 22.46 18.37 -9.48
CA THR A 986 23.20 18.61 -10.74
C THR A 986 23.16 17.36 -11.61
N GLY A 987 22.04 17.15 -12.31
CA GLY A 987 21.84 16.01 -13.20
C GLY A 987 22.55 16.13 -14.57
N CYS A 988 22.49 15.08 -15.38
CA CYS A 988 23.17 14.96 -16.68
C CYS A 988 22.26 14.38 -17.78
#